data_AF-A0A7J6JU24-F1
#
_entry.id   AF-A0A7J6JU24-F1
#
_cell.length_a   1.000
_cell.length_b   1.000
_cell.length_c   1.000
_cell.angle_alpha   90.00
_cell.angle_beta   90.00
_cell.angle_gamma   90.00
#
_symmetry.space_group_name_H-M   'P 1'
#
loop_
_entity.id
_entity.type
_entity.pdbx_description
1 polymer ?
#
loop_
_entity_poly.entity_id
_entity_poly.type
_entity_poly.pdbx_seq_one_letter_code
_entity_poly.pdbx_strand_id
1 'polypeptide(L)'
;MALSPGAVLRITRLASLPPLSTVTDVVLAYIEQNLKSAGDFTFSVQPDTSSTPAAPFRIAVETKKGEQPSPIAAGEALSDYAAARCIARLAASTGDPFASLLKASGAPGGVEAAVDVCEQWAAFYGVSGKAPEASDNPGLSACIDFFARRFSTSSSFLFGTPQPSLADMTLFALLKAHPAAQTALSSALRTSETAAKHFSSWSACVAKAIPGAGALSGAGAKGTDRAKGKSGEMVGQGAGVASEAVDGPDATTSVNFLKQIVEEDLRTGKHKTVVTRFPPEPNGFLHLGHAKSVCLNFGLAKAFGGRCHLRFDDTNPMKEETRYIESIQRDVRWLGGDWGNHLYYASDYFQQLYDWAELLIKKGLAFVDDDSLEEIRRKRGSISQPGENSPFRERSIEENLDLFRRMRAGEFEEGSRVLRAKIDMTHSNMNMRDPVLYRILKKEHPRTGNQWVIYPMYDYAHGQSDSIENITHSICTLEFDLHRILYDWFQEKLEITRTRQIEFARLNVTYTVMSKRKLLALVTEKWVDGWDDPRLPTLSGLRRRGVPPSALRDFCDKVGVARRESTIKVEVLEKCIRDALHVVAHRRFAIQDPIAVTITNYGDKVETITAANHPEDESFGTRELHFSKKLYIDRDDFMENPPAGYRRLAPGAEVRLKHAYWIKCVDVVKDASGLVTELLCTYDPQTKNCSVAPDGRKVKGAIHWLSEKDAVPAEIRIFGRLFTKPNPEEEDESNPNASWRDNINKESLKVYKGFVERSAADSAAFPPQSSLQFERLGFFTPDGSTLPEEADNTKTRTLPVFNLTVALQEGFTAADDAEKDKTKQQERLAREKAALERQKKKEEKEARKKMKEQQQTVQA
;
A
#
# COMPACT_ATOMS: atom_id res chain seq x y z
N MET A 1 -45.69 -1.60 0.52
CA MET A 1 -46.96 -0.85 0.55
C MET A 1 -47.46 -0.75 -0.88
N ALA A 2 -48.75 -1.00 -1.13
CA ALA A 2 -49.34 -0.80 -2.45
C ALA A 2 -49.40 0.71 -2.72
N LEU A 3 -48.52 1.21 -3.58
CA LEU A 3 -48.47 2.62 -3.96
C LEU A 3 -49.43 2.87 -5.12
N SER A 4 -50.24 3.92 -5.01
CA SER A 4 -51.20 4.30 -6.06
C SER A 4 -50.47 4.76 -7.33
N PRO A 5 -50.98 4.47 -8.53
CA PRO A 5 -50.42 5.02 -9.78
C PRO A 5 -50.35 6.56 -9.72
N GLY A 6 -49.19 7.12 -10.04
CA GLY A 6 -48.91 8.56 -9.92
C GLY A 6 -48.33 9.01 -8.57
N ALA A 7 -48.06 8.10 -7.63
CA ALA A 7 -47.36 8.43 -6.39
C ALA A 7 -45.91 8.88 -6.67
N VAL A 8 -45.45 9.89 -5.92
CA VAL A 8 -44.10 10.44 -6.03
C VAL A 8 -43.27 9.94 -4.87
N LEU A 9 -42.24 9.15 -5.17
CA LEU A 9 -41.26 8.69 -4.18
C LEU A 9 -40.15 9.72 -4.06
N ARG A 10 -40.05 10.34 -2.88
CA ARG A 10 -38.98 11.31 -2.57
C ARG A 10 -37.95 10.66 -1.66
N ILE A 11 -36.73 10.56 -2.19
CA ILE A 11 -35.56 10.12 -1.43
C ILE A 11 -34.73 11.36 -1.13
N THR A 12 -34.61 11.69 0.15
CA THR A 12 -33.86 12.88 0.57
C THR A 12 -32.46 12.47 0.97
N ARG A 13 -31.46 13.02 0.26
CA ARG A 13 -30.03 12.77 0.49
C ARG A 13 -29.48 13.90 1.35
N LEU A 14 -28.80 13.57 2.46
CA LEU A 14 -28.03 14.56 3.20
C LEU A 14 -26.88 15.08 2.34
N ALA A 15 -26.77 16.40 2.20
CA ALA A 15 -25.74 17.06 1.39
C ALA A 15 -24.30 16.77 1.86
N SER A 16 -24.13 16.21 3.07
CA SER A 16 -22.84 15.94 3.69
C SER A 16 -22.24 14.56 3.38
N LEU A 17 -22.88 13.70 2.57
CA LEU A 17 -22.36 12.37 2.22
C LEU A 17 -21.60 12.39 0.88
N PRO A 18 -20.31 11.98 0.84
CA PRO A 18 -19.50 12.04 -0.37
C PRO A 18 -20.02 11.11 -1.49
N PRO A 19 -19.70 11.37 -2.77
CA PRO A 19 -20.40 10.77 -3.91
C PRO A 19 -20.17 9.27 -4.19
N LEU A 20 -19.38 8.54 -3.41
CA LEU A 20 -18.87 7.21 -3.80
C LEU A 20 -18.63 6.25 -2.62
N SER A 21 -19.57 6.09 -1.68
CA SER A 21 -19.39 5.07 -0.63
C SER A 21 -20.69 4.46 -0.12
N THR A 22 -20.69 3.12 -0.10
CA THR A 22 -21.68 2.15 0.40
C THR A 22 -22.51 1.51 -0.71
N VAL A 23 -22.81 0.22 -0.52
CA VAL A 23 -23.73 -0.60 -1.33
C VAL A 23 -25.01 0.17 -1.68
N THR A 24 -25.42 1.09 -0.82
CA THR A 24 -26.49 2.07 -0.96
C THR A 24 -26.37 2.98 -2.20
N ASP A 25 -25.20 3.48 -2.59
CA ASP A 25 -25.04 4.32 -3.79
C ASP A 25 -25.20 3.50 -5.08
N VAL A 26 -24.72 2.24 -5.08
CA VAL A 26 -24.90 1.29 -6.18
C VAL A 26 -26.38 0.92 -6.31
N VAL A 27 -27.06 0.74 -5.18
CA VAL A 27 -28.49 0.47 -5.10
C VAL A 27 -29.32 1.68 -5.53
N LEU A 28 -28.96 2.90 -5.13
CA LEU A 28 -29.65 4.14 -5.52
C LEU A 28 -29.43 4.45 -7.01
N ALA A 29 -28.22 4.25 -7.53
CA ALA A 29 -27.92 4.35 -8.96
C ALA A 29 -28.71 3.32 -9.77
N TYR A 30 -28.80 2.08 -9.28
CA TYR A 30 -29.62 1.03 -9.90
C TYR A 30 -31.12 1.38 -9.88
N ILE A 31 -31.64 1.92 -8.77
CA ILE A 31 -33.02 2.42 -8.64
C ILE A 31 -33.26 3.57 -9.62
N GLU A 32 -32.38 4.57 -9.64
CA GLU A 32 -32.54 5.77 -10.47
C GLU A 32 -32.46 5.45 -11.98
N GLN A 33 -31.65 4.46 -12.34
CA GLN A 33 -31.44 4.03 -13.73
C GLN A 33 -32.55 3.10 -14.25
N ASN A 34 -33.16 2.28 -13.39
CA ASN A 34 -34.15 1.27 -13.81
C ASN A 34 -35.62 1.61 -13.48
N LEU A 35 -35.89 2.53 -12.54
CA LEU A 35 -37.26 2.96 -12.21
C LEU A 35 -37.69 4.26 -12.91
N LYS A 36 -36.78 5.03 -13.51
CA LYS A 36 -37.13 6.15 -14.42
C LYS A 36 -37.90 5.67 -15.67
N SER A 37 -37.86 4.37 -15.97
CA SER A 37 -38.53 3.72 -17.10
C SER A 37 -39.88 3.06 -16.75
N ALA A 38 -40.30 3.06 -15.48
CA ALA A 38 -41.58 2.50 -15.06
C ALA A 38 -42.66 3.60 -15.10
N GLY A 39 -43.42 3.66 -16.21
CA GLY A 39 -44.31 4.78 -16.58
C GLY A 39 -45.42 5.19 -15.60
N ASP A 40 -45.59 4.50 -14.47
CA ASP A 40 -46.65 4.74 -13.48
C ASP A 40 -46.20 5.50 -12.22
N PHE A 41 -44.89 5.77 -12.05
CA PHE A 41 -44.35 6.45 -10.85
C PHE A 41 -43.32 7.51 -11.20
N THR A 42 -43.29 8.61 -10.42
CA THR A 42 -42.28 9.67 -10.60
C THR A 42 -41.28 9.64 -9.44
N PHE A 43 -40.00 9.52 -9.75
CA PHE A 43 -38.92 9.46 -8.78
C PHE A 43 -38.12 10.77 -8.78
N SER A 44 -37.85 11.32 -7.59
CA SER A 44 -36.96 12.46 -7.45
C SER A 44 -36.06 12.32 -6.22
N VAL A 45 -34.77 12.60 -6.43
CA VAL A 45 -33.77 12.70 -5.37
C VAL A 45 -33.57 14.19 -5.10
N GLN A 46 -33.78 14.62 -3.86
CA GLN A 46 -33.57 16.02 -3.47
C GLN A 46 -32.57 16.15 -2.30
N PRO A 47 -31.80 17.26 -2.26
CA PRO A 47 -30.95 17.57 -1.13
C PRO A 47 -31.80 17.91 0.11
N ASP A 48 -31.39 17.43 1.28
CA ASP A 48 -32.05 17.73 2.56
C ASP A 48 -31.92 19.22 2.92
N THR A 49 -33.07 19.90 3.08
CA THR A 49 -33.14 21.33 3.47
C THR A 49 -33.57 21.53 4.92
N SER A 50 -33.70 20.46 5.70
CA SER A 50 -34.14 20.54 7.10
C SER A 50 -33.03 21.00 8.07
N SER A 51 -33.40 21.78 9.08
CA SER A 51 -32.47 22.45 10.00
C SER A 51 -31.89 21.57 11.11
N THR A 52 -32.23 20.27 11.14
CA THR A 52 -31.80 19.34 12.20
C THR A 52 -31.44 17.98 11.60
N PRO A 53 -30.14 17.59 11.57
CA PRO A 53 -29.73 16.35 10.92
C PRO A 53 -29.96 15.17 11.87
N ALA A 54 -30.83 14.25 11.49
CA ALA A 54 -30.98 12.95 12.16
C ALA A 54 -31.30 11.85 11.12
N ALA A 55 -30.35 10.93 10.96
CA ALA A 55 -30.26 9.76 10.06
C ALA A 55 -29.67 10.00 8.65
N PRO A 56 -28.82 9.09 8.12
CA PRO A 56 -28.08 9.28 6.86
C PRO A 56 -28.95 9.45 5.60
N PHE A 57 -30.20 8.95 5.61
CA PHE A 57 -31.18 9.15 4.54
C PHE A 57 -32.62 9.12 5.11
N ARG A 58 -33.56 9.81 4.45
CA ARG A 58 -35.02 9.67 4.68
C ARG A 58 -35.73 9.33 3.37
N ILE A 59 -36.55 8.27 3.40
CA ILE A 59 -37.45 7.91 2.30
C ILE A 59 -38.87 8.28 2.73
N ALA A 60 -39.48 9.19 1.99
CA ALA A 60 -40.84 9.63 2.20
C ALA A 60 -41.66 9.41 0.93
N VAL A 61 -42.93 9.05 1.10
CA VAL A 61 -43.88 8.88 0.00
C VAL A 61 -44.81 10.07 -0.02
N GLU A 62 -44.91 10.70 -1.19
CA GLU A 62 -45.93 11.70 -1.49
C GLU A 62 -47.00 11.02 -2.34
N THR A 63 -48.14 10.72 -1.73
CA THR A 63 -49.25 10.02 -2.39
C THR A 63 -49.98 10.91 -3.40
N LYS A 64 -49.90 12.24 -3.26
CA LYS A 64 -50.43 13.25 -4.19
C LYS A 64 -49.51 14.46 -4.29
N LYS A 65 -49.45 15.09 -5.47
CA LYS A 65 -48.59 16.24 -5.76
C LYS A 65 -48.97 17.43 -4.86
N GLY A 66 -48.08 17.81 -3.92
CA GLY A 66 -48.28 18.94 -3.00
C GLY A 66 -48.72 18.56 -1.58
N GLU A 67 -48.77 17.26 -1.25
CA GLU A 67 -49.08 16.76 0.09
C GLU A 67 -47.81 16.70 0.97
N GLN A 68 -47.93 16.87 2.29
CA GLN A 68 -46.77 16.76 3.18
C GLN A 68 -46.21 15.32 3.15
N PRO A 69 -44.91 15.12 2.88
CA PRO A 69 -44.34 13.79 2.72
C PRO A 69 -44.47 12.98 4.00
N SER A 70 -45.05 11.78 3.90
CA SER A 70 -45.17 10.87 5.04
C SER A 70 -43.92 9.98 5.12
N PRO A 71 -43.16 9.99 6.24
CA PRO A 71 -41.98 9.14 6.38
C PRO A 71 -42.38 7.66 6.45
N ILE A 72 -41.74 6.81 5.65
CA ILE A 72 -42.02 5.36 5.65
C ILE A 72 -41.55 4.70 6.95
N ALA A 73 -40.54 5.29 7.61
CA ALA A 73 -40.08 4.93 8.94
C ALA A 73 -39.50 6.17 9.64
N ALA A 74 -39.94 6.45 10.87
CA ALA A 74 -39.34 7.47 11.72
C ALA A 74 -38.52 6.77 12.82
N GLY A 75 -37.21 7.05 12.88
CA GLY A 75 -36.46 6.93 14.13
C GLY A 75 -35.27 5.96 14.22
N GLU A 76 -34.99 5.08 13.26
CA GLU A 76 -33.82 4.19 13.32
C GLU A 76 -33.05 4.08 12.00
N ALA A 77 -31.73 3.88 12.07
CA ALA A 77 -30.88 3.66 10.90
C ALA A 77 -31.27 2.35 10.21
N LEU A 78 -31.61 2.40 8.92
CA LEU A 78 -31.76 1.18 8.12
C LEU A 78 -30.39 0.48 8.03
N SER A 79 -30.29 -0.72 8.61
CA SER A 79 -29.16 -1.62 8.34
C SER A 79 -29.18 -2.10 6.89
N ASP A 80 -28.03 -2.53 6.36
CA ASP A 80 -27.92 -3.10 5.00
C ASP A 80 -28.91 -4.25 4.76
N TYR A 81 -29.23 -5.00 5.81
CA TYR A 81 -30.26 -6.05 5.83
C TYR A 81 -31.67 -5.49 5.65
N ALA A 82 -32.01 -4.38 6.32
CA ALA A 82 -33.32 -3.73 6.19
C ALA A 82 -33.50 -3.04 4.83
N ALA A 83 -32.42 -2.51 4.25
CA ALA A 83 -32.43 -1.91 2.91
C ALA A 83 -32.64 -2.98 1.82
N ALA A 84 -31.91 -4.10 1.89
CA ALA A 84 -32.12 -5.25 1.00
C ALA A 84 -33.55 -5.82 1.11
N ARG A 85 -34.10 -5.88 2.33
CA ARG A 85 -35.48 -6.31 2.64
C ARG A 85 -36.55 -5.40 2.02
N CYS A 86 -36.33 -4.10 1.99
CA CYS A 86 -37.27 -3.13 1.39
C CYS A 86 -37.28 -3.25 -0.14
N ILE A 87 -36.11 -3.45 -0.75
CA ILE A 87 -35.90 -3.48 -2.20
C ILE A 87 -36.40 -4.78 -2.82
N ALA A 88 -36.20 -5.93 -2.15
CA ALA A 88 -36.76 -7.20 -2.60
C ALA A 88 -38.30 -7.16 -2.67
N ARG A 89 -38.95 -6.51 -1.69
CA ARG A 89 -40.41 -6.34 -1.66
C ARG A 89 -40.92 -5.33 -2.69
N LEU A 90 -40.17 -4.27 -2.98
CA LEU A 90 -40.48 -3.29 -4.04
C LEU A 90 -40.33 -3.88 -5.45
N ALA A 91 -39.31 -4.71 -5.67
CA ALA A 91 -39.08 -5.41 -6.94
C ALA A 91 -40.15 -6.49 -7.22
N ALA A 92 -40.68 -7.13 -6.17
CA ALA A 92 -41.80 -8.07 -6.30
C ALA A 92 -43.14 -7.38 -6.62
N SER A 93 -43.32 -6.11 -6.21
CA SER A 93 -44.59 -5.38 -6.36
C SER A 93 -44.75 -4.57 -7.66
N THR A 94 -43.70 -4.46 -8.50
CA THR A 94 -43.64 -3.50 -9.64
C THR A 94 -43.91 -4.08 -11.03
N GLY A 95 -44.24 -5.37 -11.15
CA GLY A 95 -45.03 -5.85 -12.30
C GLY A 95 -44.38 -5.96 -13.70
N ASP A 96 -43.07 -5.74 -13.92
CA ASP A 96 -42.31 -6.18 -15.13
C ASP A 96 -40.78 -5.94 -14.91
N PRO A 97 -39.78 -6.54 -15.60
CA PRO A 97 -39.68 -7.67 -16.55
C PRO A 97 -39.22 -9.00 -15.91
N PHE A 98 -39.02 -9.01 -14.59
CA PHE A 98 -38.59 -10.21 -13.86
C PHE A 98 -39.69 -11.28 -13.76
N ALA A 99 -40.97 -10.89 -13.84
CA ALA A 99 -42.11 -11.79 -13.84
C ALA A 99 -42.21 -12.64 -15.13
N SER A 100 -41.72 -12.11 -16.25
CA SER A 100 -41.73 -12.77 -17.56
C SER A 100 -40.67 -13.87 -17.67
N LEU A 101 -39.54 -13.71 -16.98
CA LEU A 101 -38.50 -14.74 -16.83
C LEU A 101 -38.95 -15.91 -15.92
N LEU A 102 -39.84 -15.65 -14.95
CA LEU A 102 -40.36 -16.64 -14.01
C LEU A 102 -41.55 -17.45 -14.57
N LYS A 103 -42.31 -16.91 -15.53
CA LYS A 103 -43.37 -17.68 -16.24
C LYS A 103 -42.82 -18.78 -17.15
N ALA A 104 -41.55 -18.67 -17.59
CA ALA A 104 -40.94 -19.58 -18.56
C ALA A 104 -40.44 -20.91 -17.96
N SER A 105 -40.36 -21.06 -16.63
CA SER A 105 -39.68 -22.21 -16.00
C SER A 105 -40.59 -23.20 -15.25
N GLY A 106 -41.91 -23.02 -15.26
CA GLY A 106 -42.88 -24.07 -14.94
C GLY A 106 -42.70 -24.85 -13.62
N ALA A 107 -42.28 -24.20 -12.52
CA ALA A 107 -42.14 -24.86 -11.21
C ALA A 107 -42.81 -24.02 -10.08
N PRO A 108 -43.47 -24.66 -9.09
CA PRO A 108 -44.26 -23.98 -8.08
C PRO A 108 -43.38 -23.47 -6.93
N GLY A 109 -43.20 -22.15 -6.84
CA GLY A 109 -42.53 -21.46 -5.74
C GLY A 109 -41.66 -20.30 -6.21
N GLY A 110 -42.23 -19.09 -6.23
CA GLY A 110 -41.54 -17.87 -6.68
C GLY A 110 -40.47 -17.36 -5.71
N VAL A 111 -39.82 -16.25 -6.09
CA VAL A 111 -38.79 -15.56 -5.27
C VAL A 111 -39.28 -15.25 -3.85
N GLU A 112 -40.58 -14.97 -3.66
CA GLU A 112 -41.17 -14.80 -2.34
C GLU A 112 -41.07 -16.05 -1.47
N ALA A 113 -41.30 -17.24 -2.00
CA ALA A 113 -41.16 -18.49 -1.24
C ALA A 113 -39.71 -18.73 -0.80
N ALA A 114 -38.74 -18.38 -1.64
CA ALA A 114 -37.32 -18.52 -1.31
C ALA A 114 -36.84 -17.46 -0.31
N VAL A 115 -37.39 -16.24 -0.38
CA VAL A 115 -37.18 -15.19 0.62
C VAL A 115 -37.82 -15.60 1.95
N ASP A 116 -39.04 -16.15 1.94
CA ASP A 116 -39.72 -16.67 3.13
C ASP A 116 -38.96 -17.85 3.75
N VAL A 117 -38.38 -18.75 2.94
CA VAL A 117 -37.50 -19.83 3.43
C VAL A 117 -36.22 -19.26 4.05
N CYS A 118 -35.63 -18.20 3.49
CA CYS A 118 -34.50 -17.51 4.11
C CYS A 118 -34.88 -16.80 5.42
N GLU A 119 -36.08 -16.18 5.49
CA GLU A 119 -36.61 -15.53 6.69
C GLU A 119 -36.89 -16.56 7.81
N GLN A 120 -37.50 -17.71 7.48
CA GLN A 120 -37.71 -18.83 8.41
C GLN A 120 -36.38 -19.43 8.88
N TRP A 121 -35.41 -19.56 7.97
CA TRP A 121 -34.10 -20.09 8.32
C TRP A 121 -33.32 -19.17 9.26
N ALA A 122 -33.34 -17.85 9.02
CA ALA A 122 -32.78 -16.86 9.95
C ALA A 122 -33.46 -16.89 11.33
N ALA A 123 -34.78 -17.05 11.37
CA ALA A 123 -35.53 -17.12 12.63
C ALA A 123 -35.12 -18.30 13.51
N PHE A 124 -34.70 -19.44 12.93
CA PHE A 124 -34.22 -20.60 13.69
C PHE A 124 -32.86 -20.40 14.37
N TYR A 125 -32.06 -19.40 13.96
CA TYR A 125 -30.71 -19.15 14.50
C TYR A 125 -30.54 -17.78 15.16
N GLY A 126 -31.64 -17.01 15.30
CA GLY A 126 -31.67 -15.68 15.89
C GLY A 126 -31.73 -15.71 17.42
N VAL A 127 -30.66 -15.19 18.04
CA VAL A 127 -30.53 -14.75 19.44
C VAL A 127 -30.27 -15.87 20.49
N SER A 128 -29.02 -15.87 20.97
CA SER A 128 -28.49 -16.55 22.16
C SER A 128 -28.49 -18.09 22.18
N GLY A 129 -27.34 -18.66 21.83
CA GLY A 129 -26.72 -19.63 22.74
C GLY A 129 -27.17 -21.10 22.70
N LYS A 130 -27.59 -21.66 21.57
CA LYS A 130 -27.29 -23.03 21.08
C LYS A 130 -28.10 -23.28 19.81
N ALA A 131 -27.48 -23.88 18.80
CA ALA A 131 -28.17 -24.27 17.57
C ALA A 131 -29.14 -25.44 17.86
N PRO A 132 -30.41 -25.36 17.45
CA PRO A 132 -31.30 -26.53 17.48
C PRO A 132 -30.78 -27.62 16.53
N GLU A 133 -30.79 -28.89 16.97
CA GLU A 133 -30.46 -30.01 16.09
C GLU A 133 -31.57 -30.18 15.04
N ALA A 134 -31.19 -30.39 13.77
CA ALA A 134 -32.15 -30.49 12.66
C ALA A 134 -33.14 -31.66 12.82
N SER A 135 -32.81 -32.66 13.65
CA SER A 135 -33.70 -33.78 14.01
C SER A 135 -34.91 -33.35 14.83
N ASP A 136 -34.81 -32.23 15.57
CA ASP A 136 -35.81 -31.82 16.55
C ASP A 136 -36.69 -30.66 16.04
N ASN A 137 -36.41 -30.14 14.85
CA ASN A 137 -37.16 -29.03 14.25
C ASN A 137 -37.52 -29.31 12.77
N PRO A 138 -38.77 -29.73 12.49
CA PRO A 138 -39.22 -30.07 11.14
C PRO A 138 -39.11 -28.93 10.13
N GLY A 139 -39.29 -27.68 10.57
CA GLY A 139 -39.19 -26.49 9.71
C GLY A 139 -37.75 -26.21 9.29
N LEU A 140 -36.80 -26.39 10.22
CA LEU A 140 -35.38 -26.26 9.93
C LEU A 140 -34.89 -27.37 8.97
N SER A 141 -35.34 -28.60 9.19
CA SER A 141 -35.05 -29.74 8.31
C SER A 141 -35.57 -29.50 6.89
N ALA A 142 -36.79 -28.98 6.75
CA ALA A 142 -37.39 -28.63 5.45
C ALA A 142 -36.60 -27.52 4.71
N CYS A 143 -36.09 -26.52 5.43
CA CYS A 143 -35.26 -25.45 4.84
C CYS A 143 -33.92 -26.00 4.33
N ILE A 144 -33.25 -26.85 5.12
CA ILE A 144 -31.98 -27.50 4.73
C ILE A 144 -32.18 -28.39 3.50
N ASP A 145 -33.26 -29.19 3.48
CA ASP A 145 -33.60 -30.05 2.34
C ASP A 145 -33.91 -29.26 1.07
N PHE A 146 -34.59 -28.10 1.20
CA PHE A 146 -34.88 -27.23 0.08
C PHE A 146 -33.59 -26.72 -0.61
N PHE A 147 -32.66 -26.15 0.15
CA PHE A 147 -31.40 -25.68 -0.41
C PHE A 147 -30.52 -26.83 -0.91
N ALA A 148 -30.48 -27.96 -0.20
CA ALA A 148 -29.73 -29.14 -0.63
C ALA A 148 -30.23 -29.68 -1.99
N ARG A 149 -31.55 -29.75 -2.20
CA ARG A 149 -32.14 -30.13 -3.49
C ARG A 149 -31.84 -29.11 -4.58
N ARG A 150 -31.81 -27.81 -4.24
CA ARG A 150 -31.55 -26.75 -5.22
C ARG A 150 -30.11 -26.78 -5.74
N PHE A 151 -29.13 -26.94 -4.85
CA PHE A 151 -27.73 -27.13 -5.24
C PHE A 151 -27.49 -28.46 -5.97
N SER A 152 -28.32 -29.48 -5.73
CA SER A 152 -28.26 -30.77 -6.45
C SER A 152 -28.80 -30.70 -7.88
N THR A 153 -29.70 -29.76 -8.18
CA THR A 153 -30.44 -29.70 -9.46
C THR A 153 -30.04 -28.53 -10.37
N SER A 154 -29.42 -27.48 -9.84
CA SER A 154 -28.97 -26.30 -10.59
C SER A 154 -27.44 -26.24 -10.63
N SER A 155 -26.87 -26.01 -11.83
CA SER A 155 -25.43 -25.75 -12.03
C SER A 155 -25.06 -24.26 -11.93
N SER A 156 -26.05 -23.39 -11.75
CA SER A 156 -25.93 -21.94 -11.60
C SER A 156 -26.57 -21.46 -10.28
N PHE A 157 -26.62 -20.13 -10.05
CA PHE A 157 -27.14 -19.50 -8.83
C PHE A 157 -28.57 -19.93 -8.46
N LEU A 158 -29.08 -19.60 -7.26
CA LEU A 158 -30.33 -20.14 -6.70
C LEU A 158 -31.55 -20.03 -7.65
N PHE A 159 -31.54 -19.10 -8.61
CA PHE A 159 -32.61 -18.90 -9.61
C PHE A 159 -32.19 -19.18 -11.05
N GLY A 160 -31.08 -19.88 -11.27
CA GLY A 160 -30.65 -20.28 -12.61
C GLY A 160 -29.99 -19.16 -13.42
N THR A 161 -29.74 -17.99 -12.82
CA THR A 161 -29.20 -16.80 -13.49
C THR A 161 -27.68 -16.93 -13.74
N PRO A 162 -27.11 -16.19 -14.71
CA PRO A 162 -25.66 -16.18 -14.97
C PRO A 162 -24.87 -15.30 -13.97
N GLN A 163 -25.55 -14.45 -13.19
CA GLN A 163 -24.96 -13.60 -12.15
C GLN A 163 -25.68 -13.79 -10.80
N PRO A 164 -25.05 -13.48 -9.66
CA PRO A 164 -25.65 -13.63 -8.34
C PRO A 164 -26.91 -12.79 -8.19
N SER A 165 -28.04 -13.41 -7.81
CA SER A 165 -29.26 -12.67 -7.49
C SER A 165 -29.19 -12.08 -6.08
N LEU A 166 -30.11 -11.16 -5.76
CA LEU A 166 -30.22 -10.59 -4.42
C LEU A 166 -30.48 -11.66 -3.35
N ALA A 167 -31.18 -12.74 -3.70
CA ALA A 167 -31.41 -13.88 -2.82
C ALA A 167 -30.14 -14.73 -2.60
N ASP A 168 -29.25 -14.83 -3.60
CA ASP A 168 -27.93 -15.47 -3.44
C ASP A 168 -27.04 -14.67 -2.49
N MET A 169 -27.04 -13.34 -2.62
CA MET A 169 -26.30 -12.45 -1.73
C MET A 169 -26.85 -12.50 -0.30
N THR A 170 -28.17 -12.57 -0.15
CA THR A 170 -28.84 -12.69 1.15
C THR A 170 -28.51 -14.02 1.83
N LEU A 171 -28.62 -15.14 1.10
CA LEU A 171 -28.27 -16.45 1.65
C LEU A 171 -26.79 -16.52 2.04
N PHE A 172 -25.91 -15.98 1.20
CA PHE A 172 -24.48 -15.94 1.49
C PHE A 172 -24.16 -15.14 2.75
N ALA A 173 -24.78 -13.97 2.94
CA ALA A 173 -24.62 -13.15 4.14
C ALA A 173 -25.13 -13.88 5.40
N LEU A 174 -26.27 -14.58 5.30
CA LEU A 174 -26.88 -15.33 6.39
C LEU A 174 -26.00 -16.50 6.83
N LEU A 175 -25.50 -17.30 5.90
CA LEU A 175 -24.61 -18.43 6.21
C LEU A 175 -23.29 -17.96 6.83
N LYS A 176 -22.80 -16.80 6.42
CA LYS A 176 -21.57 -16.20 6.97
C LYS A 176 -21.77 -15.67 8.39
N ALA A 177 -22.96 -15.13 8.68
CA ALA A 177 -23.32 -14.65 10.01
C ALA A 177 -23.61 -15.80 11.00
N HIS A 178 -23.97 -16.99 10.51
CA HIS A 178 -24.40 -18.13 11.34
C HIS A 178 -23.64 -19.43 10.99
N PRO A 179 -22.45 -19.69 11.59
CA PRO A 179 -21.61 -20.86 11.29
C PRO A 179 -22.29 -22.22 11.52
N ALA A 180 -23.26 -22.29 12.45
CA ALA A 180 -24.03 -23.51 12.70
C ALA A 180 -24.98 -23.85 11.53
N ALA A 181 -25.63 -22.86 10.92
CA ALA A 181 -26.47 -23.02 9.74
C ALA A 181 -25.63 -23.44 8.52
N GLN A 182 -24.45 -22.83 8.36
CA GLN A 182 -23.47 -23.22 7.34
C GLN A 182 -23.03 -24.67 7.50
N THR A 183 -22.74 -25.11 8.73
CA THR A 183 -22.32 -26.49 9.01
C THR A 183 -23.44 -27.48 8.72
N ALA A 184 -24.69 -27.16 9.09
CA ALA A 184 -25.86 -28.01 8.85
C ALA A 184 -26.13 -28.20 7.35
N LEU A 185 -26.16 -27.11 6.56
CA LEU A 185 -26.34 -27.19 5.11
C LEU A 185 -25.17 -27.93 4.45
N SER A 186 -23.93 -27.62 4.85
CA SER A 186 -22.75 -28.30 4.34
C SER A 186 -22.78 -29.80 4.65
N SER A 187 -23.32 -30.21 5.80
CA SER A 187 -23.49 -31.62 6.16
C SER A 187 -24.55 -32.30 5.28
N ALA A 188 -25.70 -31.68 5.06
CA ALA A 188 -26.74 -32.21 4.18
C ALA A 188 -26.27 -32.39 2.74
N LEU A 189 -25.47 -31.45 2.23
CA LEU A 189 -24.88 -31.50 0.89
C LEU A 189 -23.83 -32.62 0.71
N ARG A 190 -23.27 -33.21 1.79
CA ARG A 190 -22.30 -34.33 1.67
C ARG A 190 -22.91 -35.59 1.09
N THR A 191 -24.23 -35.70 1.10
CA THR A 191 -24.96 -36.83 0.50
C THR A 191 -24.93 -36.81 -1.03
N SER A 192 -24.52 -35.68 -1.64
CA SER A 192 -24.44 -35.50 -3.10
C SER A 192 -23.17 -34.73 -3.48
N GLU A 193 -22.21 -35.43 -4.09
CA GLU A 193 -20.91 -34.83 -4.48
C GLU A 193 -21.06 -33.69 -5.49
N THR A 194 -22.06 -33.77 -6.38
CA THR A 194 -22.41 -32.72 -7.33
C THR A 194 -22.94 -31.47 -6.62
N ALA A 195 -23.81 -31.64 -5.63
CA ALA A 195 -24.38 -30.53 -4.86
C ALA A 195 -23.31 -29.80 -4.03
N ALA A 196 -22.38 -30.54 -3.42
CA ALA A 196 -21.26 -29.96 -2.67
C ALA A 196 -20.30 -29.14 -3.57
N LYS A 197 -20.03 -29.62 -4.79
CA LYS A 197 -19.24 -28.88 -5.80
C LYS A 197 -19.97 -27.61 -6.25
N HIS A 198 -21.27 -27.67 -6.51
CA HIS A 198 -22.07 -26.51 -6.89
C HIS A 198 -22.13 -25.46 -5.77
N PHE A 199 -22.34 -25.87 -4.52
CA PHE A 199 -22.33 -24.96 -3.38
C PHE A 199 -20.97 -24.23 -3.22
N SER A 200 -19.87 -24.96 -3.40
CA SER A 200 -18.52 -24.38 -3.30
C SER A 200 -18.25 -23.38 -4.44
N SER A 201 -18.67 -23.71 -5.67
CA SER A 201 -18.58 -22.80 -6.83
C SER A 201 -19.46 -21.57 -6.65
N TRP A 202 -20.71 -21.75 -6.24
CA TRP A 202 -21.65 -20.69 -5.91
C TRP A 202 -21.06 -19.74 -4.87
N SER A 203 -20.55 -20.27 -3.76
CA SER A 203 -19.97 -19.46 -2.69
C SER A 203 -18.77 -18.63 -3.14
N ALA A 204 -17.88 -19.21 -3.95
CA ALA A 204 -16.74 -18.48 -4.51
C ALA A 204 -17.17 -17.38 -5.49
N CYS A 205 -18.20 -17.62 -6.29
CA CYS A 205 -18.70 -16.62 -7.23
C CYS A 205 -19.45 -15.47 -6.54
N VAL A 206 -20.30 -15.76 -5.53
CA VAL A 206 -20.95 -14.71 -4.73
C VAL A 206 -19.90 -13.92 -3.94
N ALA A 207 -18.89 -14.58 -3.37
CA ALA A 207 -17.78 -13.93 -2.69
C ALA A 207 -16.99 -12.97 -3.60
N LYS A 208 -16.76 -13.32 -4.87
CA LYS A 208 -16.12 -12.42 -5.84
C LYS A 208 -16.96 -11.19 -6.17
N ALA A 209 -18.29 -11.32 -6.11
CA ALA A 209 -19.20 -10.20 -6.34
C ALA A 209 -19.35 -9.27 -5.13
N ILE A 210 -18.85 -9.68 -3.94
CA ILE A 210 -18.93 -8.91 -2.70
C ILE A 210 -17.51 -8.52 -2.24
N PRO A 211 -17.09 -7.26 -2.41
CA PRO A 211 -15.74 -6.82 -2.04
C PRO A 211 -15.39 -7.15 -0.57
N GLY A 212 -14.28 -7.87 -0.35
CA GLY A 212 -13.81 -8.25 0.99
C GLY A 212 -14.47 -9.50 1.59
N ALA A 213 -15.39 -10.17 0.88
CA ALA A 213 -15.97 -11.41 1.37
C ALA A 213 -15.11 -12.64 1.04
N GLY A 214 -14.64 -13.36 2.06
CA GLY A 214 -14.12 -14.73 1.89
C GLY A 214 -15.25 -15.73 1.57
N ALA A 215 -14.95 -16.73 0.74
CA ALA A 215 -15.86 -17.82 0.42
C ALA A 215 -16.17 -18.68 1.66
N LEU A 216 -17.36 -19.28 1.69
CA LEU A 216 -17.80 -20.17 2.76
C LEU A 216 -17.02 -21.50 2.66
N SER A 217 -16.61 -22.05 3.81
CA SER A 217 -15.92 -23.34 3.86
C SER A 217 -16.78 -24.46 3.26
N GLY A 218 -16.30 -25.11 2.21
CA GLY A 218 -17.01 -26.17 1.49
C GLY A 218 -17.01 -27.53 2.17
N ALA A 219 -18.00 -28.37 1.84
CA ALA A 219 -18.09 -29.76 2.27
C ALA A 219 -17.14 -30.65 1.44
N GLY A 220 -15.86 -30.72 1.82
CA GLY A 220 -14.88 -31.59 1.16
C GLY A 220 -14.86 -33.02 1.72
N ALA A 221 -14.99 -34.00 0.82
CA ALA A 221 -14.83 -35.43 1.07
C ALA A 221 -13.44 -35.76 1.66
N LYS A 222 -13.40 -36.72 2.59
CA LYS A 222 -12.16 -37.29 3.13
C LYS A 222 -11.35 -37.97 2.02
N GLY A 223 -10.14 -37.45 1.76
CA GLY A 223 -9.05 -38.14 1.08
C GLY A 223 -7.83 -38.17 2.00
N THR A 224 -7.70 -39.29 2.72
CA THR A 224 -6.50 -39.85 3.37
C THR A 224 -5.35 -38.92 3.76
N ASP A 225 -5.34 -38.49 5.03
CA ASP A 225 -4.11 -38.55 5.82
C ASP A 225 -4.41 -39.29 7.12
N ARG A 226 -3.67 -40.39 7.33
CA ARG A 226 -3.83 -41.26 8.49
C ARG A 226 -3.37 -40.52 9.75
N ALA A 227 -4.33 -40.06 10.54
CA ALA A 227 -4.12 -39.83 11.95
C ALA A 227 -3.79 -41.18 12.62
N LYS A 228 -2.53 -41.39 13.00
CA LYS A 228 -2.20 -42.29 14.10
C LYS A 228 -2.47 -41.54 15.40
N GLY A 229 -3.56 -41.90 16.06
CA GLY A 229 -3.79 -41.50 17.44
C GLY A 229 -2.77 -42.14 18.37
N LYS A 230 -2.36 -41.40 19.40
CA LYS A 230 -2.10 -41.94 20.72
C LYS A 230 -2.71 -40.99 21.76
N SER A 231 -3.67 -41.53 22.49
CA SER A 231 -4.13 -41.12 23.79
C SER A 231 -2.99 -41.15 24.83
N GLY A 232 -3.08 -40.31 25.86
CA GLY A 232 -2.47 -40.59 27.16
C GLY A 232 -1.76 -39.43 27.85
N GLU A 233 -2.41 -38.93 28.90
CA GLU A 233 -1.85 -38.48 30.19
C GLU A 233 -1.11 -37.14 30.35
N MET A 234 -1.55 -36.43 31.39
CA MET A 234 -0.83 -35.36 32.09
C MET A 234 0.45 -35.91 32.74
N VAL A 235 1.51 -35.08 32.80
CA VAL A 235 2.38 -34.76 33.97
C VAL A 235 3.65 -34.04 33.50
N GLY A 236 4.05 -32.98 34.23
CA GLY A 236 5.47 -32.73 34.60
C GLY A 236 6.34 -31.79 33.76
N GLN A 237 6.58 -30.60 34.32
CA GLN A 237 7.82 -29.78 34.39
C GLN A 237 9.04 -30.08 33.46
N GLY A 238 9.67 -29.00 32.95
CA GLY A 238 11.13 -28.97 32.72
C GLY A 238 11.61 -28.08 31.57
N ALA A 239 12.55 -27.19 31.85
CA ALA A 239 13.15 -26.16 30.98
C ALA A 239 14.09 -26.68 29.85
N GLY A 240 14.38 -25.83 28.85
CA GLY A 240 15.67 -25.86 28.12
C GLY A 240 15.66 -25.66 26.58
N VAL A 241 15.85 -24.40 26.15
CA VAL A 241 16.65 -23.89 25.00
C VAL A 241 16.84 -24.74 23.72
N ALA A 242 16.41 -24.22 22.56
CA ALA A 242 17.27 -23.81 21.41
C ALA A 242 16.47 -23.62 20.11
N SER A 243 16.92 -22.65 19.32
CA SER A 243 16.36 -22.11 18.08
C SER A 243 16.54 -23.00 16.85
N GLU A 244 15.52 -23.08 16.00
CA GLU A 244 15.69 -23.25 14.54
C GLU A 244 14.72 -22.32 13.80
N ALA A 245 15.30 -21.54 12.89
CA ALA A 245 14.62 -20.62 12.00
C ALA A 245 13.91 -21.39 10.89
N VAL A 246 12.67 -20.99 10.58
CA VAL A 246 11.96 -21.41 9.37
C VAL A 246 11.64 -20.18 8.54
N ASP A 247 12.13 -20.21 7.31
CA ASP A 247 11.99 -19.22 6.25
C ASP A 247 10.55 -19.02 5.75
N GLY A 248 10.24 -17.77 5.36
CA GLY A 248 9.24 -17.42 4.35
C GLY A 248 7.83 -17.03 4.85
N PRO A 249 7.31 -15.82 4.53
CA PRO A 249 5.91 -15.50 4.76
C PRO A 249 5.07 -16.04 3.61
N ASP A 250 4.33 -17.12 3.86
CA ASP A 250 3.20 -17.50 3.02
C ASP A 250 2.09 -16.45 3.19
N ALA A 251 1.58 -15.96 2.07
CA ALA A 251 0.65 -14.85 2.00
C ALA A 251 -0.80 -15.30 2.23
N THR A 252 -1.33 -15.14 3.44
CA THR A 252 -2.76 -14.89 3.67
C THR A 252 -2.98 -14.13 4.98
N THR A 253 -3.37 -12.85 4.87
CA THR A 253 -3.79 -11.92 5.94
C THR A 253 -2.67 -11.39 6.84
N SER A 254 -2.05 -10.27 6.44
CA SER A 254 -1.23 -9.45 7.35
C SER A 254 -2.09 -8.99 8.53
N VAL A 255 -1.85 -9.55 9.71
CA VAL A 255 -2.52 -9.16 10.96
C VAL A 255 -1.99 -7.80 11.42
N ASN A 256 -2.74 -6.73 11.13
CA ASN A 256 -2.46 -5.41 11.68
C ASN A 256 -2.96 -5.35 13.13
N PHE A 257 -2.08 -5.57 14.10
CA PHE A 257 -2.43 -5.58 15.52
C PHE A 257 -3.03 -4.26 16.03
N LEU A 258 -2.75 -3.12 15.36
CA LEU A 258 -3.36 -1.84 15.72
C LEU A 258 -4.87 -1.82 15.41
N LYS A 259 -5.31 -2.48 14.33
CA LYS A 259 -6.73 -2.62 14.03
C LYS A 259 -7.45 -3.40 15.13
N GLN A 260 -6.84 -4.48 15.61
CA GLN A 260 -7.40 -5.29 16.70
C GLN A 260 -7.51 -4.48 18.01
N ILE A 261 -6.50 -3.66 18.32
CA ILE A 261 -6.54 -2.77 19.49
C ILE A 261 -7.70 -1.76 19.36
N VAL A 262 -7.84 -1.13 18.18
CA VAL A 262 -8.91 -0.16 17.93
C VAL A 262 -10.29 -0.83 18.00
N GLU A 263 -10.46 -1.99 17.37
CA GLU A 263 -11.70 -2.76 17.39
C GLU A 263 -12.12 -3.10 18.83
N GLU A 264 -11.17 -3.57 19.64
CA GLU A 264 -11.42 -3.90 21.04
C GLU A 264 -11.75 -2.66 21.89
N ASP A 265 -11.02 -1.57 21.71
CA ASP A 265 -11.25 -0.32 22.45
C ASP A 265 -12.60 0.33 22.08
N LEU A 266 -13.07 0.18 20.84
CA LEU A 266 -14.41 0.59 20.42
C LEU A 266 -15.49 -0.38 20.95
N ARG A 267 -15.25 -1.69 20.85
CA ARG A 267 -16.19 -2.74 21.30
C ARG A 267 -16.45 -2.68 22.81
N THR A 268 -15.42 -2.41 23.60
CA THR A 268 -15.51 -2.25 25.05
C THR A 268 -16.07 -0.90 25.47
N GLY A 269 -16.29 0.03 24.53
CA GLY A 269 -16.76 1.38 24.81
C GLY A 269 -15.72 2.28 25.47
N LYS A 270 -14.45 1.86 25.54
CA LYS A 270 -13.35 2.67 26.07
C LYS A 270 -13.19 3.97 25.29
N HIS A 271 -13.38 3.92 23.97
CA HIS A 271 -13.48 5.09 23.11
C HIS A 271 -14.75 5.03 22.28
N LYS A 272 -15.41 6.19 22.09
CA LYS A 272 -16.58 6.32 21.19
C LYS A 272 -16.18 6.54 19.73
N THR A 273 -14.99 7.09 19.51
CA THR A 273 -14.46 7.39 18.18
C THR A 273 -12.94 7.27 18.21
N VAL A 274 -12.34 7.07 17.04
CA VAL A 274 -10.90 6.94 16.86
C VAL A 274 -10.32 8.31 16.49
N VAL A 275 -9.31 8.74 17.23
CA VAL A 275 -8.55 9.94 16.95
C VAL A 275 -7.08 9.56 16.92
N THR A 276 -6.48 9.62 15.74
CA THR A 276 -5.04 9.42 15.51
C THR A 276 -4.39 10.73 15.09
N ARG A 277 -3.07 10.74 14.95
CA ARG A 277 -2.32 11.88 14.40
C ARG A 277 -1.06 11.46 13.68
N PHE A 278 -0.70 12.20 12.64
CA PHE A 278 0.63 12.18 12.06
C PHE A 278 1.39 13.43 12.53
N PRO A 279 2.42 13.29 13.41
CA PRO A 279 3.11 14.42 14.03
C PRO A 279 4.55 14.63 13.50
N PRO A 280 4.79 14.98 12.22
CA PRO A 280 6.15 15.19 11.72
C PRO A 280 6.78 16.46 12.29
N GLU A 281 8.10 16.40 12.53
CA GLU A 281 8.90 17.60 12.74
C GLU A 281 9.08 18.35 11.40
N PRO A 282 8.84 19.67 11.31
CA PRO A 282 8.95 20.42 10.06
C PRO A 282 10.39 20.81 9.73
N ASN A 283 11.30 19.83 9.73
CA ASN A 283 12.74 20.06 9.58
C ASN A 283 13.38 19.30 8.41
N GLY A 284 12.59 18.60 7.61
CA GLY A 284 13.04 17.84 6.46
C GLY A 284 11.88 17.34 5.61
N PHE A 285 12.21 16.88 4.40
CA PHE A 285 11.23 16.28 3.49
C PHE A 285 10.80 14.90 3.97
N LEU A 286 9.53 14.56 3.73
CA LEU A 286 9.04 13.22 3.99
C LEU A 286 9.69 12.21 3.04
N HIS A 287 9.77 10.97 3.49
CA HIS A 287 10.35 9.85 2.74
C HIS A 287 9.48 8.61 2.88
N LEU A 288 9.85 7.54 2.20
CA LEU A 288 9.08 6.30 2.12
C LEU A 288 8.72 5.72 3.50
N GLY A 289 9.62 5.83 4.49
CA GLY A 289 9.32 5.48 5.89
C GLY A 289 8.16 6.29 6.50
N HIS A 290 8.06 7.59 6.20
CA HIS A 290 6.94 8.42 6.60
C HIS A 290 5.65 8.03 5.89
N ALA A 291 5.72 7.55 4.63
CA ALA A 291 4.56 7.05 3.90
C ALA A 291 3.81 5.96 4.68
N LYS A 292 4.55 5.04 5.31
CA LYS A 292 3.97 4.00 6.19
C LYS A 292 3.20 4.62 7.35
N SER A 293 3.78 5.61 8.02
CA SER A 293 3.12 6.29 9.15
C SER A 293 1.88 7.08 8.73
N VAL A 294 1.93 7.75 7.57
CA VAL A 294 0.78 8.47 6.99
C VAL A 294 -0.33 7.48 6.64
N CYS A 295 -0.03 6.45 5.85
CA CYS A 295 -1.02 5.44 5.46
C CYS A 295 -1.63 4.75 6.68
N LEU A 296 -0.83 4.49 7.72
CA LEU A 296 -1.29 3.88 8.95
C LEU A 296 -2.23 4.80 9.75
N ASN A 297 -1.80 6.03 10.08
CA ASN A 297 -2.59 6.91 10.95
C ASN A 297 -3.89 7.37 10.27
N PHE A 298 -3.80 7.85 9.03
CA PHE A 298 -4.97 8.29 8.26
C PHE A 298 -5.84 7.12 7.83
N GLY A 299 -5.24 6.00 7.42
CA GLY A 299 -5.96 4.79 7.03
C GLY A 299 -6.72 4.15 8.18
N LEU A 300 -6.15 4.14 9.39
CA LEU A 300 -6.82 3.62 10.59
C LEU A 300 -8.01 4.50 10.98
N ALA A 301 -7.83 5.82 11.04
CA ALA A 301 -8.94 6.74 11.30
C ALA A 301 -10.07 6.55 10.28
N LYS A 302 -9.74 6.52 8.98
CA LYS A 302 -10.72 6.32 7.90
C LYS A 302 -11.45 4.98 8.02
N ALA A 303 -10.75 3.90 8.32
CA ALA A 303 -11.33 2.56 8.42
C ALA A 303 -12.39 2.44 9.54
N PHE A 304 -12.27 3.24 10.59
CA PHE A 304 -13.16 3.21 11.75
C PHE A 304 -14.08 4.45 11.86
N GLY A 305 -14.20 5.24 10.78
CA GLY A 305 -15.03 6.45 10.78
C GLY A 305 -14.59 7.52 11.79
N GLY A 306 -13.31 7.51 12.17
CA GLY A 306 -12.68 8.47 13.05
C GLY A 306 -12.04 9.63 12.29
N ARG A 307 -11.13 10.33 12.96
CA ARG A 307 -10.35 11.44 12.38
C ARG A 307 -8.86 11.29 12.65
N CYS A 308 -8.04 11.80 11.74
CA CYS A 308 -6.60 11.86 11.92
C CYS A 308 -6.15 13.31 11.83
N HIS A 309 -5.40 13.77 12.83
CA HIS A 309 -4.84 15.10 12.85
C HIS A 309 -3.51 15.14 12.07
N LEU A 310 -3.21 16.28 11.45
CA LEU A 310 -1.85 16.62 11.04
C LEU A 310 -1.30 17.61 12.05
N ARG A 311 -0.27 17.22 12.80
CA ARG A 311 0.38 18.09 13.77
C ARG A 311 1.82 18.33 13.37
N PHE A 312 2.26 19.58 13.33
CA PHE A 312 3.68 19.85 13.30
C PHE A 312 4.23 19.81 14.72
N ASP A 313 5.20 18.92 14.98
CA ASP A 313 5.91 18.87 16.27
C ASP A 313 7.03 19.92 16.24
N ASP A 314 6.62 21.18 16.16
CA ASP A 314 7.45 22.36 15.95
C ASP A 314 7.95 22.93 17.29
N THR A 315 8.66 22.10 18.05
CA THR A 315 9.20 22.48 19.37
C THR A 315 10.65 22.98 19.31
N ASN A 316 11.28 22.99 18.11
CA ASN A 316 12.70 23.25 17.94
C ASN A 316 12.96 24.32 16.87
N PRO A 317 13.00 25.62 17.24
CA PRO A 317 13.04 26.73 16.30
C PRO A 317 14.29 26.76 15.40
N MET A 318 15.36 26.02 15.73
CA MET A 318 16.61 26.01 14.97
C MET A 318 16.54 25.25 13.63
N LYS A 319 15.56 24.36 13.46
CA LYS A 319 15.56 23.41 12.35
C LYS A 319 14.33 23.54 11.45
N GLU A 320 13.48 24.51 11.72
CA GLU A 320 12.14 24.59 11.15
C GLU A 320 12.09 25.65 10.07
N GLU A 321 11.58 25.26 8.90
CA GLU A 321 11.44 26.15 7.76
C GLU A 321 10.06 25.99 7.13
N THR A 322 9.46 27.10 6.70
CA THR A 322 8.13 27.12 6.07
C THR A 322 8.03 26.16 4.88
N ARG A 323 9.11 26.02 4.09
CA ARG A 323 9.16 25.08 2.95
C ARG A 323 8.90 23.62 3.36
N TYR A 324 9.34 23.20 4.54
CA TYR A 324 9.11 21.83 5.02
C TYR A 324 7.65 21.64 5.44
N ILE A 325 7.06 22.64 6.12
CA ILE A 325 5.64 22.65 6.48
C ILE A 325 4.77 22.48 5.23
N GLU A 326 5.03 23.29 4.19
CA GLU A 326 4.29 23.25 2.93
C GLU A 326 4.49 21.92 2.18
N SER A 327 5.73 21.42 2.11
CA SER A 327 6.00 20.14 1.46
C SER A 327 5.35 18.97 2.17
N ILE A 328 5.40 18.93 3.51
CA ILE A 328 4.76 17.89 4.32
C ILE A 328 3.25 17.87 4.06
N GLN A 329 2.59 19.04 4.09
CA GLN A 329 1.16 19.13 3.78
C GLN A 329 0.85 18.61 2.37
N ARG A 330 1.65 19.00 1.38
CA ARG A 330 1.50 18.57 -0.02
C ARG A 330 1.64 17.06 -0.15
N ASP A 331 2.65 16.48 0.49
CA ASP A 331 2.94 15.04 0.40
C ASP A 331 1.92 14.19 1.15
N VAL A 332 1.44 14.65 2.31
CA VAL A 332 0.35 13.99 3.05
C VAL A 332 -0.94 13.99 2.22
N ARG A 333 -1.33 15.13 1.62
CA ARG A 333 -2.49 15.21 0.72
C ARG A 333 -2.32 14.33 -0.50
N TRP A 334 -1.14 14.35 -1.11
CA TRP A 334 -0.83 13.54 -2.28
C TRP A 334 -0.96 12.03 -2.00
N LEU A 335 -0.56 11.58 -0.81
CA LEU A 335 -0.78 10.20 -0.36
C LEU A 335 -2.24 9.88 -0.04
N GLY A 336 -3.14 10.86 -0.02
CA GLY A 336 -4.56 10.71 0.30
C GLY A 336 -4.89 10.89 1.78
N GLY A 337 -3.97 11.45 2.57
CA GLY A 337 -4.26 11.88 3.93
C GLY A 337 -5.13 13.14 3.90
N ASP A 338 -6.23 13.10 4.65
CA ASP A 338 -7.13 14.22 4.86
C ASP A 338 -7.28 14.47 6.35
N TRP A 339 -6.82 15.64 6.80
CA TRP A 339 -6.94 16.09 8.18
C TRP A 339 -8.14 17.03 8.38
N GLY A 340 -8.90 17.36 7.33
CA GLY A 340 -10.00 18.32 7.41
C GLY A 340 -9.57 19.64 8.07
N ASN A 341 -10.26 20.01 9.15
CA ASN A 341 -9.95 21.21 9.94
C ASN A 341 -8.93 20.96 11.07
N HIS A 342 -8.37 19.76 11.17
CA HIS A 342 -7.50 19.31 12.27
C HIS A 342 -6.01 19.45 11.95
N LEU A 343 -5.63 20.66 11.54
CA LEU A 343 -4.23 21.06 11.39
C LEU A 343 -3.77 21.77 12.65
N TYR A 344 -2.74 21.23 13.30
CA TYR A 344 -2.23 21.73 14.57
C TYR A 344 -0.72 21.97 14.54
N TYR A 345 -0.25 22.78 15.48
CA TYR A 345 1.15 23.06 15.74
C TYR A 345 1.39 22.90 17.23
N ALA A 346 2.42 22.16 17.63
CA ALA A 346 2.79 22.02 19.04
C ALA A 346 3.13 23.38 19.67
N SER A 347 3.63 24.33 18.86
CA SER A 347 3.88 25.70 19.27
C SER A 347 2.63 26.48 19.71
N ASP A 348 1.44 26.11 19.22
CA ASP A 348 0.18 26.70 19.69
C ASP A 348 -0.11 26.31 21.15
N TYR A 349 0.55 25.27 21.68
CA TYR A 349 0.38 24.74 23.03
C TYR A 349 1.44 25.23 24.03
N PHE A 350 2.42 26.04 23.62
CA PHE A 350 3.53 26.45 24.49
C PHE A 350 3.09 27.09 25.81
N GLN A 351 2.03 27.90 25.78
CA GLN A 351 1.49 28.49 27.00
C GLN A 351 0.94 27.42 27.96
N GLN A 352 0.14 26.47 27.46
CA GLN A 352 -0.40 25.39 28.27
C GLN A 352 0.69 24.44 28.80
N LEU A 353 1.70 24.15 27.97
CA LEU A 353 2.87 23.37 28.37
C LEU A 353 3.66 24.08 29.48
N TYR A 354 3.82 25.41 29.39
CA TYR A 354 4.47 26.21 30.43
C TYR A 354 3.66 26.19 31.74
N ASP A 355 2.34 26.33 31.67
CA ASP A 355 1.46 26.32 32.84
C ASP A 355 1.47 24.95 33.54
N TRP A 356 1.53 23.86 32.76
CA TRP A 356 1.72 22.52 33.28
C TRP A 356 3.11 22.29 33.88
N ALA A 357 4.15 22.95 33.36
CA ALA A 357 5.48 22.89 33.96
C ALA A 357 5.50 23.60 35.32
N GLU A 358 4.85 24.76 35.44
CA GLU A 358 4.65 25.41 36.75
C GLU A 358 3.85 24.52 37.71
N LEU A 359 2.84 23.79 37.22
CA LEU A 359 2.07 22.86 38.04
C LEU A 359 2.94 21.71 38.57
N LEU A 360 3.83 21.14 37.74
CA LEU A 360 4.77 20.12 38.20
C LEU A 360 5.72 20.68 39.27
N ILE A 361 6.21 21.91 39.11
CA ILE A 361 7.03 22.57 40.14
C ILE A 361 6.23 22.73 41.44
N LYS A 362 4.98 23.21 41.38
CA LYS A 362 4.08 23.35 42.54
C LYS A 362 3.79 22.03 43.25
N LYS A 363 3.78 20.92 42.50
CA LYS A 363 3.65 19.55 43.05
C LYS A 363 4.98 18.99 43.59
N GLY A 364 6.09 19.72 43.49
CA GLY A 364 7.43 19.24 43.86
C GLY A 364 7.99 18.19 42.89
N LEU A 365 7.42 18.07 41.69
CA LEU A 365 7.72 17.06 40.67
C LEU A 365 8.59 17.60 39.52
N ALA A 366 9.04 18.85 39.60
CA ALA A 366 10.02 19.43 38.69
C ALA A 366 10.89 20.46 39.43
N PHE A 367 12.12 20.65 38.96
CA PHE A 367 13.08 21.59 39.53
C PHE A 367 13.96 22.19 38.43
N VAL A 368 14.48 23.40 38.67
CA VAL A 368 15.45 24.05 37.80
C VAL A 368 16.84 23.53 38.16
N ASP A 369 17.60 23.11 37.17
CA ASP A 369 18.95 22.57 37.31
C ASP A 369 19.96 23.53 36.65
N ASP A 370 20.98 23.92 37.42
CA ASP A 370 22.07 24.79 36.97
C ASP A 370 23.30 23.97 36.55
N ASP A 371 23.25 22.63 36.66
CA ASP A 371 24.28 21.76 36.10
C ASP A 371 24.39 21.95 34.58
N SER A 372 25.62 21.93 34.07
CA SER A 372 25.84 21.91 32.62
C SER A 372 25.25 20.65 31.98
N LEU A 373 24.93 20.70 30.69
CA LEU A 373 24.42 19.50 29.98
C LEU A 373 25.40 18.32 30.03
N GLU A 374 26.71 18.59 30.12
CA GLU A 374 27.73 17.55 30.29
C GLU A 374 27.66 16.91 31.68
N GLU A 375 27.52 17.73 32.73
CA GLU A 375 27.34 17.24 34.10
C GLU A 375 26.03 16.48 34.26
N ILE A 376 24.93 16.96 33.68
CA ILE A 376 23.66 16.22 33.65
C ILE A 376 23.84 14.85 33.00
N ARG A 377 24.53 14.77 31.85
CA ARG A 377 24.81 13.50 31.17
C ARG A 377 25.66 12.56 32.04
N ARG A 378 26.71 13.10 32.69
CA ARG A 378 27.59 12.33 33.58
C ARG A 378 26.81 11.79 34.78
N LYS A 379 26.05 12.65 35.47
CA LYS A 379 25.25 12.32 36.66
C LYS A 379 24.06 11.41 36.36
N ARG A 380 23.55 11.37 35.12
CA ARG A 380 22.55 10.36 34.72
C ARG A 380 23.09 8.93 34.76
N GLY A 381 24.41 8.74 34.86
CA GLY A 381 25.03 7.42 34.92
C GLY A 381 24.88 6.66 33.60
N SER A 382 24.83 5.33 33.69
CA SER A 382 24.70 4.44 32.52
C SER A 382 23.64 3.36 32.76
N ILE A 383 23.50 2.43 31.82
CA ILE A 383 22.62 1.26 32.00
C ILE A 383 23.10 0.39 33.18
N SER A 384 24.40 0.37 33.48
CA SER A 384 24.99 -0.42 34.56
C SER A 384 25.28 0.37 35.84
N GLN A 385 25.34 1.70 35.77
CA GLN A 385 25.61 2.58 36.92
C GLN A 385 24.42 3.47 37.23
N PRO A 386 23.92 3.50 38.48
CA PRO A 386 22.83 4.37 38.88
C PRO A 386 23.21 5.84 38.71
N GLY A 387 22.22 6.70 38.51
CA GLY A 387 22.44 8.14 38.46
C GLY A 387 22.59 8.76 39.85
N GLU A 388 23.15 9.96 39.89
CA GLU A 388 23.37 10.78 41.07
C GLU A 388 22.45 12.01 41.02
N ASN A 389 21.87 12.38 42.16
CA ASN A 389 21.04 13.58 42.25
C ASN A 389 21.87 14.85 41.96
N SER A 390 21.29 15.79 41.20
CA SER A 390 21.83 17.13 41.08
C SER A 390 21.83 17.82 42.46
N PRO A 391 22.84 18.65 42.80
CA PRO A 391 22.82 19.44 44.02
C PRO A 391 21.63 20.42 44.08
N PHE A 392 21.05 20.76 42.92
CA PHE A 392 19.90 21.66 42.79
C PHE A 392 18.55 20.94 42.88
N ARG A 393 18.55 19.60 43.02
CA ARG A 393 17.33 18.78 42.99
C ARG A 393 16.34 19.12 44.09
N GLU A 394 16.83 19.47 45.28
CA GLU A 394 16.00 19.77 46.46
C GLU A 394 15.76 21.27 46.70
N ARG A 395 15.90 22.11 45.65
CA ARG A 395 15.43 23.50 45.66
C ARG A 395 13.96 23.59 46.09
N SER A 396 13.61 24.67 46.80
CA SER A 396 12.22 24.89 47.22
C SER A 396 11.30 25.15 46.02
N ILE A 397 9.99 25.01 46.23
CA ILE A 397 8.99 25.28 45.20
C ILE A 397 9.07 26.75 44.75
N GLU A 398 9.24 27.66 45.70
CA GLU A 398 9.31 29.10 45.47
C GLU A 398 10.54 29.48 44.64
N GLU A 399 11.71 28.92 44.97
CA GLU A 399 12.95 29.16 44.22
C GLU A 399 12.82 28.63 42.79
N ASN A 400 12.29 27.42 42.61
CA ASN A 400 12.10 26.84 41.28
C ASN A 400 11.12 27.66 40.41
N LEU A 401 10.04 28.17 41.00
CA LEU A 401 9.07 29.03 40.29
C LEU A 401 9.70 30.36 39.88
N ASP A 402 10.46 31.01 40.77
CA ASP A 402 11.20 32.24 40.46
C ASP A 402 12.17 32.01 39.29
N LEU A 403 13.04 31.01 39.42
CA LEU A 403 14.05 30.70 38.41
C LEU A 403 13.41 30.35 37.07
N PHE A 404 12.36 29.52 37.05
CA PHE A 404 11.71 29.13 35.79
C PHE A 404 11.03 30.31 35.09
N ARG A 405 10.43 31.24 35.85
CA ARG A 405 9.87 32.49 35.30
C ARG A 405 10.96 33.41 34.73
N ARG A 406 12.11 33.50 35.39
CA ARG A 406 13.26 34.27 34.91
C ARG A 406 13.93 33.63 33.69
N MET A 407 13.94 32.30 33.61
CA MET A 407 14.29 31.58 32.36
C MET A 407 13.36 31.98 31.22
N ARG A 408 12.04 32.00 31.45
CA ARG A 408 11.04 32.46 30.46
C ARG A 408 11.24 33.94 30.08
N ALA A 409 11.65 34.78 31.03
CA ALA A 409 11.94 36.20 30.79
C ALA A 409 13.26 36.44 30.04
N GLY A 410 14.06 35.41 29.80
CA GLY A 410 15.31 35.50 29.03
C GLY A 410 16.50 36.05 29.81
N GLU A 411 16.43 36.07 31.14
CA GLU A 411 17.49 36.61 32.01
C GLU A 411 18.80 35.80 31.93
N PHE A 412 18.72 34.52 31.57
CA PHE A 412 19.84 33.59 31.60
C PHE A 412 20.33 33.21 30.20
N GLU A 413 21.61 32.83 30.10
CA GLU A 413 22.22 32.44 28.83
C GLU A 413 21.80 31.04 28.37
N GLU A 414 21.91 30.78 27.06
CA GLU A 414 21.62 29.47 26.49
C GLU A 414 22.45 28.37 27.17
N GLY A 415 21.80 27.24 27.50
CA GLY A 415 22.46 26.11 28.15
C GLY A 415 22.88 26.32 29.61
N SER A 416 22.68 27.52 30.18
CA SER A 416 23.05 27.80 31.58
C SER A 416 22.13 27.14 32.60
N ARG A 417 20.86 26.90 32.23
CA ARG A 417 19.84 26.27 33.07
C ARG A 417 18.86 25.46 32.24
N VAL A 418 18.30 24.44 32.87
CA VAL A 418 17.20 23.63 32.32
C VAL A 418 16.15 23.37 33.39
N LEU A 419 14.90 23.13 32.99
CA LEU A 419 13.90 22.54 33.89
C LEU A 419 13.93 21.03 33.73
N ARG A 420 13.95 20.27 34.83
CA ARG A 420 13.93 18.81 34.83
C ARG A 420 12.74 18.29 35.63
N ALA A 421 12.18 17.15 35.23
CA ALA A 421 11.26 16.42 36.09
C ALA A 421 12.03 15.81 37.28
N LYS A 422 11.37 15.71 38.43
CA LYS A 422 11.87 15.03 39.62
C LYS A 422 11.18 13.66 39.71
N ILE A 423 11.88 12.62 39.27
CA ILE A 423 11.39 11.24 39.18
C ILE A 423 12.29 10.34 40.03
N ASP A 424 13.21 9.59 39.41
CA ASP A 424 14.10 8.65 40.09
C ASP A 424 15.43 8.50 39.33
N MET A 425 16.51 9.05 39.91
CA MET A 425 17.86 8.96 39.34
C MET A 425 18.44 7.54 39.35
N THR A 426 17.88 6.62 40.12
CA THR A 426 18.32 5.22 40.18
C THR A 426 17.53 4.29 39.25
N HIS A 427 16.52 4.82 38.55
CA HIS A 427 15.61 4.03 37.73
C HIS A 427 16.36 3.27 36.61
N SER A 428 15.94 2.03 36.32
CA SER A 428 16.57 1.18 35.31
C SER A 428 16.44 1.74 33.89
N ASN A 429 15.26 2.30 33.57
CA ASN A 429 15.06 3.07 32.35
C ASN A 429 15.66 4.47 32.49
N MET A 430 16.65 4.80 31.66
CA MET A 430 17.34 6.08 31.67
C MET A 430 16.42 7.28 31.44
N ASN A 431 15.31 7.12 30.73
CA ASN A 431 14.36 8.21 30.46
C ASN A 431 13.63 8.67 31.73
N MET A 432 13.57 7.84 32.78
CA MET A 432 13.00 8.20 34.07
C MET A 432 14.01 8.88 35.01
N ARG A 433 15.28 9.02 34.60
CA ARG A 433 16.32 9.69 35.41
C ARG A 433 16.28 11.19 35.20
N ASP A 434 15.33 11.82 35.89
CA ASP A 434 15.05 13.26 35.91
C ASP A 434 15.23 13.92 34.53
N PRO A 435 14.38 13.57 33.54
CA PRO A 435 14.51 14.06 32.17
C PRO A 435 14.32 15.58 32.08
N VAL A 436 14.96 16.19 31.09
CA VAL A 436 14.83 17.63 30.81
C VAL A 436 13.47 17.90 30.18
N LEU A 437 12.76 18.90 30.71
CA LEU A 437 11.46 19.38 30.24
C LEU A 437 11.59 20.61 29.36
N TYR A 438 12.41 21.58 29.79
CA TYR A 438 12.65 22.83 29.07
C TYR A 438 14.14 23.15 29.02
N ARG A 439 14.54 23.77 27.92
CA ARG A 439 15.88 24.36 27.73
C ARG A 439 15.77 25.81 27.29
N ILE A 440 16.77 26.61 27.64
CA ILE A 440 16.92 27.98 27.13
C ILE A 440 17.53 27.93 25.73
N LEU A 441 16.87 28.59 24.78
CA LEU A 441 17.33 28.77 23.40
C LEU A 441 16.79 30.13 22.93
N LYS A 442 17.66 31.14 22.83
CA LYS A 442 17.36 32.52 22.42
C LYS A 442 17.28 32.61 20.89
N LYS A 443 16.33 31.88 20.31
CA LYS A 443 16.07 31.82 18.87
C LYS A 443 14.62 32.14 18.59
N GLU A 444 14.42 32.89 17.51
CA GLU A 444 13.09 33.21 17.00
C GLU A 444 12.41 31.95 16.46
N HIS A 445 11.16 31.73 16.85
CA HIS A 445 10.35 30.64 16.31
C HIS A 445 9.62 31.08 15.04
N PRO A 446 9.55 30.26 13.98
CA PRO A 446 8.86 30.61 12.72
C PRO A 446 7.37 30.99 12.84
N ARG A 447 6.75 30.77 14.01
CA ARG A 447 5.31 30.98 14.25
C ARG A 447 5.04 31.88 15.46
N THR A 448 5.70 31.61 16.58
CA THR A 448 5.51 32.38 17.81
C THR A 448 6.51 33.54 17.94
N GLY A 449 7.38 33.74 16.95
CA GLY A 449 8.35 34.82 16.91
C GLY A 449 9.28 34.80 18.13
N ASN A 450 9.46 35.95 18.77
CA ASN A 450 10.29 36.12 19.96
C ASN A 450 9.51 36.03 21.29
N GLN A 451 8.30 35.47 21.27
CA GLN A 451 7.49 35.32 22.50
C GLN A 451 8.10 34.33 23.51
N TRP A 452 8.93 33.41 23.03
CA TRP A 452 9.52 32.34 23.83
C TRP A 452 11.03 32.30 23.65
N VAL A 453 11.74 32.11 24.76
CA VAL A 453 13.19 31.88 24.84
C VAL A 453 13.53 30.58 25.58
N ILE A 454 12.49 29.88 26.04
CA ILE A 454 12.55 28.53 26.56
C ILE A 454 11.65 27.64 25.69
N TYR A 455 12.14 26.47 25.35
CA TYR A 455 11.42 25.54 24.46
C TYR A 455 11.30 24.17 25.12
N PRO A 456 10.12 23.53 25.04
CA PRO A 456 9.90 22.22 25.62
C PRO A 456 10.69 21.15 24.87
N MET A 457 11.06 20.09 25.56
CA MET A 457 11.67 18.90 24.96
C MET A 457 10.58 17.97 24.40
N TYR A 458 10.93 17.16 23.40
CA TYR A 458 10.02 16.21 22.74
C TYR A 458 9.19 15.39 23.73
N ASP A 459 9.83 14.72 24.70
CA ASP A 459 9.14 13.86 25.67
C ASP A 459 8.11 14.59 26.52
N TYR A 460 8.29 15.91 26.74
CA TYR A 460 7.36 16.74 27.52
C TYR A 460 6.27 17.40 26.68
N ALA A 461 6.51 17.65 25.39
CA ALA A 461 5.51 18.24 24.50
C ALA A 461 4.57 17.18 23.92
N HIS A 462 5.08 15.98 23.62
CA HIS A 462 4.40 15.03 22.75
C HIS A 462 3.11 14.45 23.35
N GLY A 463 3.17 13.89 24.56
CA GLY A 463 1.99 13.30 25.23
C GLY A 463 0.99 14.33 25.73
N GLN A 464 1.48 15.51 26.07
CA GLN A 464 0.69 16.66 26.47
C GLN A 464 -0.12 17.19 25.28
N SER A 465 0.51 17.31 24.12
CA SER A 465 -0.18 17.66 22.86
C SER A 465 -1.24 16.62 22.50
N ASP A 466 -0.90 15.33 22.62
CA ASP A 466 -1.87 14.25 22.39
C ASP A 466 -3.09 14.36 23.33
N SER A 467 -2.87 14.70 24.61
CA SER A 467 -3.94 14.95 25.57
C SER A 467 -4.79 16.17 25.23
N ILE A 468 -4.19 17.29 24.79
CA ILE A 468 -4.92 18.52 24.40
C ILE A 468 -5.85 18.21 23.22
N GLU A 469 -5.35 17.43 22.26
CA GLU A 469 -6.09 17.06 21.05
C GLU A 469 -7.07 15.90 21.24
N ASN A 470 -7.07 15.27 22.40
CA ASN A 470 -7.85 14.07 22.72
C ASN A 470 -7.56 12.91 21.74
N ILE A 471 -6.28 12.69 21.44
CA ILE A 471 -5.81 11.55 20.67
C ILE A 471 -6.15 10.26 21.45
N THR A 472 -6.81 9.30 20.80
CA THR A 472 -7.11 8.02 21.48
C THR A 472 -5.98 7.02 21.30
N HIS A 473 -5.39 6.98 20.11
CA HIS A 473 -4.32 6.05 19.74
C HIS A 473 -3.13 6.83 19.20
N SER A 474 -2.12 7.04 20.05
CA SER A 474 -0.88 7.73 19.73
C SER A 474 0.11 6.73 19.12
N ILE A 475 0.20 6.72 17.79
CA ILE A 475 0.98 5.71 17.07
C ILE A 475 2.38 6.27 16.76
N CYS A 476 3.42 5.56 17.19
CA CYS A 476 4.81 5.93 16.96
C CYS A 476 5.69 4.71 16.60
N THR A 477 6.97 4.94 16.38
CA THR A 477 7.92 3.88 15.99
C THR A 477 8.59 3.26 17.23
N LEU A 478 9.13 2.03 17.12
CA LEU A 478 9.68 1.26 18.24
C LEU A 478 10.77 1.97 19.04
N GLU A 479 11.44 2.97 18.47
CA GLU A 479 12.47 3.75 19.15
C GLU A 479 11.91 4.53 20.35
N PHE A 480 10.59 4.71 20.42
CA PHE A 480 9.90 5.37 21.52
C PHE A 480 9.29 4.39 22.54
N ASP A 481 9.51 3.07 22.43
CA ASP A 481 8.96 2.09 23.39
C ASP A 481 9.49 2.33 24.81
N LEU A 482 10.77 2.68 24.96
CA LEU A 482 11.37 3.08 26.24
C LEU A 482 10.91 4.46 26.72
N HIS A 483 10.27 5.26 25.87
CA HIS A 483 9.73 6.58 26.22
C HIS A 483 8.28 6.51 26.74
N ARG A 484 7.55 5.41 26.46
CA ARG A 484 6.16 5.23 26.88
C ARG A 484 5.94 5.40 28.38
N ILE A 485 6.85 4.89 29.21
CA ILE A 485 6.72 5.02 30.68
C ILE A 485 6.76 6.49 31.13
N LEU A 486 7.56 7.32 30.44
CA LEU A 486 7.67 8.74 30.74
C LEU A 486 6.45 9.50 30.21
N TYR A 487 5.97 9.13 29.02
CA TYR A 487 4.71 9.61 28.44
C TYR A 487 3.53 9.40 29.40
N ASP A 488 3.38 8.17 29.94
CA ASP A 488 2.34 7.82 30.91
C ASP A 488 2.51 8.57 32.23
N TRP A 489 3.76 8.71 32.72
CA TRP A 489 4.08 9.43 33.95
C TRP A 489 3.61 10.88 33.89
N PHE A 490 3.89 11.60 32.81
CA PHE A 490 3.45 12.99 32.70
C PHE A 490 1.93 13.12 32.71
N GLN A 491 1.22 12.26 31.98
CA GLN A 491 -0.25 12.32 31.93
C GLN A 491 -0.89 12.03 33.28
N GLU A 492 -0.33 11.06 34.03
CA GLU A 492 -0.76 10.79 35.40
C GLU A 492 -0.49 11.96 36.33
N LYS A 493 0.73 12.51 36.35
CA LYS A 493 1.11 13.56 37.31
C LYS A 493 0.46 14.91 37.02
N LEU A 494 0.14 15.18 35.77
CA LEU A 494 -0.62 16.35 35.36
C LEU A 494 -2.14 16.17 35.52
N GLU A 495 -2.61 14.93 35.73
CA GLU A 495 -4.04 14.59 35.81
C GLU A 495 -4.83 15.03 34.56
N ILE A 496 -4.20 14.85 33.39
CA ILE A 496 -4.77 15.22 32.08
C ILE A 496 -5.37 13.99 31.37
N THR A 497 -6.06 14.24 30.26
CA THR A 497 -6.69 13.17 29.46
C THR A 497 -5.67 12.10 29.09
N ARG A 498 -5.91 10.87 29.54
CA ARG A 498 -5.04 9.75 29.22
C ARG A 498 -5.21 9.33 27.76
N THR A 499 -4.09 9.27 27.06
CA THR A 499 -3.96 8.83 25.67
C THR A 499 -2.98 7.66 25.62
N ARG A 500 -3.17 6.72 24.68
CA ARG A 500 -2.38 5.48 24.66
C ARG A 500 -1.31 5.53 23.58
N GLN A 501 -0.04 5.43 23.96
CA GLN A 501 1.06 5.21 23.01
C GLN A 501 1.08 3.75 22.53
N ILE A 502 1.27 3.54 21.23
CA ILE A 502 1.40 2.22 20.60
C ILE A 502 2.46 2.26 19.50
N GLU A 503 3.43 1.35 19.60
CA GLU A 503 4.63 1.37 18.77
C GLU A 503 4.60 0.30 17.67
N PHE A 504 5.11 0.65 16.49
CA PHE A 504 5.31 -0.28 15.37
C PHE A 504 6.72 -0.20 14.79
N ALA A 505 7.15 -1.28 14.14
CA ALA A 505 8.48 -1.35 13.52
C ALA A 505 8.59 -0.40 12.31
N ARG A 506 9.72 0.30 12.22
CA ARG A 506 10.05 1.15 11.08
C ARG A 506 10.06 0.36 9.77
N LEU A 507 9.84 1.07 8.67
CA LEU A 507 10.02 0.51 7.34
C LEU A 507 11.50 0.60 6.97
N ASN A 508 12.11 -0.55 6.67
CA ASN A 508 13.40 -0.63 6.01
C ASN A 508 13.21 -1.26 4.63
N VAL A 509 13.84 -0.69 3.60
CA VAL A 509 13.78 -1.21 2.22
C VAL A 509 15.19 -1.41 1.69
N THR A 510 15.46 -2.56 1.10
CA THR A 510 16.77 -2.87 0.51
C THR A 510 17.19 -1.81 -0.52
N TYR A 511 18.49 -1.54 -0.64
CA TYR A 511 19.09 -0.57 -1.57
C TYR A 511 18.66 0.88 -1.35
N THR A 512 18.18 1.22 -0.15
CA THR A 512 17.78 2.58 0.21
C THR A 512 18.34 2.96 1.58
N VAL A 513 18.47 4.27 1.82
CA VAL A 513 18.71 4.82 3.17
C VAL A 513 17.55 5.75 3.51
N MET A 514 17.01 5.65 4.72
CA MET A 514 15.95 6.54 5.21
C MET A 514 16.40 7.44 6.36
N SER A 515 17.67 7.34 6.77
CA SER A 515 18.25 8.26 7.75
C SER A 515 18.33 9.67 7.18
N LYS A 516 17.66 10.62 7.83
CA LYS A 516 17.69 12.03 7.46
C LYS A 516 19.12 12.59 7.34
N ARG A 517 20.02 12.20 8.24
CA ARG A 517 21.44 12.62 8.19
C ARG A 517 22.11 12.16 6.88
N LYS A 518 21.81 10.94 6.42
CA LYS A 518 22.36 10.36 5.19
C LYS A 518 21.73 10.97 3.94
N LEU A 519 20.41 11.19 3.96
CA LEU A 519 19.72 11.89 2.87
C LEU A 519 20.24 13.33 2.71
N LEU A 520 20.45 14.05 3.82
CA LEU A 520 21.08 15.37 3.79
C LEU A 520 22.50 15.31 3.22
N ALA A 521 23.30 14.30 3.60
CA ALA A 521 24.64 14.10 3.05
C ALA A 521 24.61 13.87 1.54
N LEU A 522 23.70 13.02 1.03
CA LEU A 522 23.54 12.80 -0.42
C LEU A 522 23.27 14.10 -1.19
N VAL A 523 22.41 14.97 -0.65
CA VAL A 523 22.05 16.24 -1.28
C VAL A 523 23.18 17.27 -1.16
N THR A 524 23.72 17.47 0.05
CA THR A 524 24.75 18.49 0.31
C THR A 524 26.09 18.18 -0.37
N GLU A 525 26.45 16.89 -0.47
CA GLU A 525 27.65 16.42 -1.15
C GLU A 525 27.43 16.24 -2.67
N LYS A 526 26.23 16.56 -3.20
CA LYS A 526 25.88 16.52 -4.62
C LYS A 526 26.00 15.13 -5.28
N TRP A 527 25.69 14.06 -4.53
CA TRP A 527 25.48 12.73 -5.11
C TRP A 527 24.16 12.64 -5.88
N VAL A 528 23.22 13.54 -5.56
CA VAL A 528 21.89 13.69 -6.17
C VAL A 528 21.61 15.18 -6.44
N ASP A 529 20.67 15.46 -7.33
CA ASP A 529 20.42 16.82 -7.84
C ASP A 529 19.63 17.70 -6.85
N GLY A 530 18.98 17.11 -5.86
CA GLY A 530 18.15 17.81 -4.89
C GLY A 530 17.29 16.86 -4.05
N TRP A 531 16.41 17.43 -3.23
CA TRP A 531 15.50 16.66 -2.38
C TRP A 531 14.34 16.00 -3.13
N ASP A 532 14.11 16.38 -4.39
CA ASP A 532 13.15 15.73 -5.26
C ASP A 532 13.80 14.87 -6.35
N ASP A 533 15.09 14.56 -6.24
CA ASP A 533 15.78 13.67 -7.19
C ASP A 533 15.05 12.31 -7.26
N PRO A 534 14.70 11.80 -8.46
CA PRO A 534 13.99 10.53 -8.64
C PRO A 534 14.67 9.30 -8.01
N ARG A 535 15.97 9.37 -7.71
CA ARG A 535 16.72 8.29 -7.05
C ARG A 535 16.52 8.26 -5.54
N LEU A 536 16.07 9.37 -4.93
CA LEU A 536 15.86 9.45 -3.49
C LEU A 536 14.55 8.78 -3.08
N PRO A 537 14.51 8.15 -1.89
CA PRO A 537 13.28 7.59 -1.32
C PRO A 537 12.38 8.67 -0.67
N THR A 538 12.64 9.94 -0.92
CA THR A 538 11.78 11.08 -0.53
C THR A 538 10.44 11.01 -1.26
N LEU A 539 9.35 11.47 -0.63
CA LEU A 539 8.03 11.46 -1.28
C LEU A 539 7.98 12.40 -2.49
N SER A 540 8.64 13.56 -2.41
CA SER A 540 8.91 14.47 -3.53
C SER A 540 9.63 13.74 -4.69
N GLY A 541 10.75 13.07 -4.39
CA GLY A 541 11.51 12.29 -5.37
C GLY A 541 10.72 11.17 -6.03
N LEU A 542 9.96 10.40 -5.25
CA LEU A 542 9.07 9.36 -5.78
C LEU A 542 7.95 9.93 -6.65
N ARG A 543 7.38 11.08 -6.28
CA ARG A 543 6.39 11.78 -7.11
C ARG A 543 7.00 12.28 -8.42
N ARG A 544 8.21 12.86 -8.39
CA ARG A 544 8.94 13.30 -9.59
C ARG A 544 9.35 12.13 -10.49
N ARG A 545 9.63 10.97 -9.89
CA ARG A 545 9.85 9.70 -10.59
C ARG A 545 8.60 9.18 -11.30
N GLY A 546 7.41 9.70 -10.97
CA GLY A 546 6.12 9.29 -11.55
C GLY A 546 5.45 8.15 -10.80
N VAL A 547 5.86 7.87 -9.56
CA VAL A 547 5.23 6.84 -8.74
C VAL A 547 3.82 7.31 -8.36
N PRO A 548 2.75 6.55 -8.63
CA PRO A 548 1.40 6.95 -8.24
C PRO A 548 1.21 6.77 -6.73
N PRO A 549 0.45 7.65 -6.04
CA PRO A 549 0.24 7.53 -4.61
C PRO A 549 -0.54 6.26 -4.22
N SER A 550 -1.36 5.71 -5.13
CA SER A 550 -2.01 4.41 -4.96
C SER A 550 -1.01 3.28 -4.78
N ALA A 551 0.08 3.25 -5.56
CA ALA A 551 1.12 2.23 -5.41
C ALA A 551 1.81 2.28 -4.04
N LEU A 552 2.01 3.49 -3.48
CA LEU A 552 2.60 3.65 -2.15
C LEU A 552 1.65 3.18 -1.04
N ARG A 553 0.34 3.46 -1.17
CA ARG A 553 -0.68 2.93 -0.24
C ARG A 553 -0.73 1.40 -0.29
N ASP A 554 -0.81 0.83 -1.49
CA ASP A 554 -0.83 -0.63 -1.69
C ASP A 554 0.44 -1.30 -1.16
N PHE A 555 1.60 -0.64 -1.34
CA PHE A 555 2.85 -1.10 -0.77
C PHE A 555 2.82 -1.09 0.76
N CYS A 556 2.34 -0.01 1.39
CA CYS A 556 2.22 0.07 2.84
C CYS A 556 1.27 -0.99 3.41
N ASP A 557 0.15 -1.26 2.72
CA ASP A 557 -0.81 -2.29 3.10
C ASP A 557 -0.22 -3.71 2.99
N LYS A 558 0.55 -4.00 1.93
CA LYS A 558 1.21 -5.30 1.73
C LYS A 558 2.35 -5.55 2.72
N VAL A 559 3.12 -4.52 3.07
CA VAL A 559 4.18 -4.63 4.09
C VAL A 559 3.58 -4.93 5.46
N GLY A 560 2.38 -4.42 5.73
CA GLY A 560 1.68 -4.63 6.99
C GLY A 560 2.32 -3.88 8.17
N VAL A 561 1.80 -4.16 9.36
CA VAL A 561 2.22 -3.50 10.60
C VAL A 561 2.53 -4.55 11.66
N ALA A 562 3.80 -4.59 12.07
CA ALA A 562 4.31 -5.52 13.08
C ALA A 562 5.20 -4.78 14.09
N ARG A 563 5.48 -5.41 15.22
CA ARG A 563 6.45 -4.95 16.23
C ARG A 563 7.86 -5.53 16.04
N ARG A 564 8.06 -6.37 15.00
CA ARG A 564 9.38 -6.91 14.65
C ARG A 564 9.93 -6.13 13.46
N GLU A 565 11.18 -5.72 13.56
CA GLU A 565 11.89 -5.11 12.44
C GLU A 565 12.09 -6.11 11.31
N SER A 566 11.86 -5.64 10.08
CA SER A 566 12.10 -6.41 8.87
C SER A 566 12.53 -5.46 7.74
N THR A 567 13.39 -5.98 6.86
CA THR A 567 13.81 -5.28 5.65
C THR A 567 13.02 -5.82 4.46
N ILE A 568 12.29 -4.94 3.81
CA ILE A 568 11.45 -5.26 2.66
C ILE A 568 12.28 -5.17 1.38
N LYS A 569 12.12 -6.16 0.51
CA LYS A 569 12.71 -6.19 -0.82
C LYS A 569 12.14 -5.07 -1.70
N VAL A 570 12.99 -4.29 -2.37
CA VAL A 570 12.59 -3.16 -3.22
C VAL A 570 11.68 -3.59 -4.37
N GLU A 571 11.80 -4.83 -4.81
CA GLU A 571 10.99 -5.46 -5.85
C GLU A 571 9.50 -5.49 -5.50
N VAL A 572 9.15 -5.51 -4.19
CA VAL A 572 7.76 -5.41 -3.73
C VAL A 572 7.18 -4.03 -4.04
N LEU A 573 7.96 -2.96 -3.79
CA LEU A 573 7.58 -1.59 -4.15
C LEU A 573 7.45 -1.45 -5.66
N GLU A 574 8.45 -1.92 -6.42
CA GLU A 574 8.41 -1.87 -7.89
C GLU A 574 7.22 -2.64 -8.47
N LYS A 575 6.85 -3.77 -7.87
CA LYS A 575 5.65 -4.51 -8.26
C LYS A 575 4.39 -3.68 -8.03
N CYS A 576 4.21 -3.06 -6.87
CA CYS A 576 3.06 -2.19 -6.62
C CYS A 576 2.99 -1.03 -7.61
N ILE A 577 4.13 -0.45 -7.97
CA ILE A 577 4.22 0.62 -8.98
C ILE A 577 3.77 0.09 -10.35
N ARG A 578 4.30 -1.06 -10.79
CA ARG A 578 3.90 -1.69 -12.06
C ARG A 578 2.41 -2.02 -12.09
N ASP A 579 1.89 -2.64 -11.04
CA ASP A 579 0.48 -3.03 -10.93
C ASP A 579 -0.42 -1.78 -11.08
N ALA A 580 -0.09 -0.68 -10.39
CA ALA A 580 -0.87 0.56 -10.44
C ALA A 580 -0.78 1.27 -11.80
N LEU A 581 0.40 1.31 -12.42
CA LEU A 581 0.61 2.00 -13.70
C LEU A 581 0.05 1.20 -14.89
N HIS A 582 0.03 -0.12 -14.81
CA HIS A 582 -0.46 -0.99 -15.88
C HIS A 582 -1.88 -0.61 -16.34
N VAL A 583 -2.73 -0.25 -15.37
CA VAL A 583 -4.15 0.04 -15.57
C VAL A 583 -4.39 1.44 -16.18
N VAL A 584 -3.49 2.38 -15.96
CA VAL A 584 -3.74 3.80 -16.28
C VAL A 584 -2.83 4.38 -17.37
N ALA A 585 -1.72 3.71 -17.70
CA ALA A 585 -0.71 4.26 -18.60
C ALA A 585 -1.06 4.09 -20.08
N HIS A 586 -0.95 5.16 -20.86
CA HIS A 586 -1.07 5.06 -22.32
C HIS A 586 0.19 4.41 -22.91
N ARG A 587 0.02 3.47 -23.85
CA ARG A 587 1.13 2.84 -24.55
C ARG A 587 1.62 3.76 -25.67
N ARG A 588 2.94 3.99 -25.73
CA ARG A 588 3.60 4.83 -26.71
C ARG A 588 4.92 4.20 -27.14
N PHE A 589 5.45 4.64 -28.27
CA PHE A 589 6.80 4.27 -28.69
C PHE A 589 7.84 5.30 -28.26
N ALA A 590 9.00 4.79 -27.85
CA ALA A 590 10.21 5.57 -27.64
C ALA A 590 11.40 4.71 -28.07
N ILE A 591 12.37 5.34 -28.73
CA ILE A 591 13.63 4.76 -29.16
C ILE A 591 14.69 5.34 -28.24
N GLN A 592 15.29 4.51 -27.39
CA GLN A 592 16.24 4.95 -26.37
C GLN A 592 17.61 5.22 -27.00
N ASP A 593 18.12 4.27 -27.79
CA ASP A 593 19.37 4.40 -28.55
C ASP A 593 19.08 4.15 -30.05
N PRO A 594 18.96 5.20 -30.88
CA PRO A 594 18.44 5.05 -32.23
C PRO A 594 19.46 4.46 -33.22
N ILE A 595 19.01 3.50 -34.02
CA ILE A 595 19.61 3.10 -35.30
C ILE A 595 18.65 3.48 -36.44
N ALA A 596 19.16 4.09 -37.51
CA ALA A 596 18.38 4.38 -38.70
C ALA A 596 18.09 3.09 -39.50
N VAL A 597 16.89 2.97 -40.06
CA VAL A 597 16.48 1.86 -40.91
C VAL A 597 15.89 2.41 -42.19
N THR A 598 16.43 1.98 -43.33
CA THR A 598 15.90 2.32 -44.65
C THR A 598 15.25 1.10 -45.30
N ILE A 599 13.96 1.20 -45.59
CA ILE A 599 13.20 0.15 -46.29
C ILE A 599 13.41 0.29 -47.79
N THR A 600 14.30 -0.51 -48.37
CA THR A 600 14.79 -0.37 -49.75
C THR A 600 13.73 -0.63 -50.81
N ASN A 601 12.74 -1.49 -50.52
CA ASN A 601 11.63 -1.82 -51.41
C ASN A 601 10.33 -1.05 -51.07
N TYR A 602 10.38 0.01 -50.25
CA TYR A 602 9.26 0.92 -49.99
C TYR A 602 9.52 2.26 -50.71
N GLY A 603 8.56 2.70 -51.53
CA GLY A 603 8.65 4.01 -52.21
C GLY A 603 8.47 5.19 -51.25
N ASP A 604 8.47 6.42 -51.77
CA ASP A 604 8.39 7.65 -50.95
C ASP A 604 6.98 7.98 -50.41
N LYS A 605 6.10 6.98 -50.31
CA LYS A 605 4.76 7.14 -49.74
C LYS A 605 4.82 7.11 -48.20
N VAL A 606 3.80 7.70 -47.58
CA VAL A 606 3.58 7.64 -46.13
C VAL A 606 2.22 7.00 -45.88
N GLU A 607 2.18 6.00 -45.00
CA GLU A 607 0.97 5.27 -44.67
C GLU A 607 0.60 5.44 -43.20
N THR A 608 -0.67 5.72 -42.91
CA THR A 608 -1.15 5.81 -41.53
C THR A 608 -1.49 4.42 -40.98
N ILE A 609 -0.96 4.12 -39.80
CA ILE A 609 -1.15 2.90 -39.02
C ILE A 609 -1.88 3.27 -37.73
N THR A 610 -2.98 2.58 -37.45
CA THR A 610 -3.73 2.76 -36.21
C THR A 610 -3.22 1.80 -35.13
N ALA A 611 -2.93 2.33 -33.94
CA ALA A 611 -2.48 1.57 -32.78
C ALA A 611 -3.38 1.84 -31.56
N ALA A 612 -3.71 0.81 -30.79
CA ALA A 612 -4.50 0.96 -29.55
C ALA A 612 -3.68 1.63 -28.46
N ASN A 613 -4.28 2.57 -27.72
CA ASN A 613 -3.62 3.27 -26.60
C ASN A 613 -3.46 2.40 -25.35
N HIS A 614 -4.31 1.39 -25.19
CA HIS A 614 -4.21 0.38 -24.14
C HIS A 614 -4.55 -1.00 -24.72
N PRO A 615 -3.77 -2.06 -24.43
CA PRO A 615 -3.99 -3.38 -25.03
C PRO A 615 -5.26 -4.09 -24.53
N GLU A 616 -5.69 -3.78 -23.31
CA GLU A 616 -6.80 -4.47 -22.61
C GLU A 616 -8.02 -3.56 -22.37
N ASP A 617 -7.95 -2.28 -22.76
CA ASP A 617 -9.02 -1.30 -22.46
C ASP A 617 -9.27 -0.40 -23.68
N GLU A 618 -10.38 -0.67 -24.37
CA GLU A 618 -10.77 0.07 -25.57
C GLU A 618 -11.19 1.52 -25.28
N SER A 619 -11.52 1.86 -24.01
CA SER A 619 -11.93 3.22 -23.63
C SER A 619 -10.81 4.25 -23.79
N PHE A 620 -9.55 3.81 -23.81
CA PHE A 620 -8.38 4.65 -24.10
C PHE A 620 -8.29 5.01 -25.59
N GLY A 621 -9.12 4.42 -26.44
CA GLY A 621 -9.16 4.67 -27.88
C GLY A 621 -7.88 4.26 -28.60
N THR A 622 -7.67 4.87 -29.77
CA THR A 622 -6.55 4.59 -30.66
C THR A 622 -5.73 5.84 -30.94
N ARG A 623 -4.56 5.65 -31.56
CA ARG A 623 -3.68 6.71 -32.05
C ARG A 623 -3.17 6.36 -33.45
N GLU A 624 -2.72 7.38 -34.16
CA GLU A 624 -2.15 7.26 -35.49
C GLU A 624 -0.62 7.31 -35.44
N LEU A 625 0.01 6.39 -36.17
CA LEU A 625 1.45 6.32 -36.44
C LEU A 625 1.65 6.38 -37.95
N HIS A 626 2.74 6.97 -38.43
CA HIS A 626 3.09 7.00 -39.84
C HIS A 626 4.18 5.96 -40.13
N PHE A 627 3.93 5.09 -41.11
CA PHE A 627 4.94 4.20 -41.68
C PHE A 627 5.51 4.84 -42.95
N SER A 628 6.84 4.82 -43.09
CA SER A 628 7.54 5.43 -44.22
C SER A 628 8.82 4.66 -44.55
N LYS A 629 9.52 5.09 -45.60
CA LYS A 629 10.79 4.50 -46.04
C LYS A 629 11.90 4.59 -44.96
N LYS A 630 11.93 5.65 -44.16
CA LYS A 630 12.95 5.88 -43.13
C LYS A 630 12.36 5.75 -41.74
N LEU A 631 12.92 4.83 -40.95
CA LEU A 631 12.47 4.50 -39.61
C LEU A 631 13.66 4.53 -38.63
N TYR A 632 13.34 4.54 -37.35
CA TYR A 632 14.28 4.34 -36.25
C TYR A 632 13.83 3.13 -35.42
N ILE A 633 14.80 2.30 -35.05
CA ILE A 633 14.65 1.20 -34.07
C ILE A 633 15.67 1.38 -32.94
N ASP A 634 15.46 0.67 -31.84
CA ASP A 634 16.43 0.66 -30.75
C ASP A 634 17.68 -0.17 -31.09
N ARG A 635 18.86 0.25 -30.64
CA ARG A 635 20.13 -0.43 -30.89
C ARG A 635 20.15 -1.85 -30.34
N ASP A 636 19.47 -2.08 -29.21
CA ASP A 636 19.37 -3.40 -28.58
C ASP A 636 18.47 -4.39 -29.37
N ASP A 637 17.76 -3.90 -30.40
CA ASP A 637 16.93 -4.70 -31.29
C ASP A 637 17.64 -5.20 -32.55
N PHE A 638 18.92 -4.85 -32.72
CA PHE A 638 19.78 -5.38 -33.78
C PHE A 638 21.06 -6.03 -33.23
N MET A 639 21.43 -7.19 -33.77
CA MET A 639 22.69 -7.84 -33.45
C MET A 639 23.24 -8.57 -34.67
N GLU A 640 24.49 -8.27 -35.06
CA GLU A 640 25.13 -8.93 -36.20
C GLU A 640 25.40 -10.42 -35.95
N ASN A 641 25.84 -10.75 -34.74
CA ASN A 641 26.19 -12.09 -34.32
C ASN A 641 25.28 -12.51 -33.14
N PRO A 642 23.99 -12.82 -33.40
CA PRO A 642 23.04 -13.09 -32.34
C PRO A 642 23.32 -14.42 -31.63
N PRO A 643 23.25 -14.48 -30.28
CA PRO A 643 23.30 -15.75 -29.56
C PRO A 643 22.06 -16.61 -29.87
N ALA A 644 22.17 -17.92 -29.62
CA ALA A 644 21.03 -18.83 -29.74
C ALA A 644 19.85 -18.33 -28.88
N GLY A 645 18.65 -18.24 -29.48
CA GLY A 645 17.45 -17.76 -28.81
C GLY A 645 17.18 -16.26 -28.95
N TYR A 646 18.06 -15.47 -29.60
CA TYR A 646 17.76 -14.09 -29.97
C TYR A 646 16.57 -14.02 -30.94
N ARG A 647 15.61 -13.13 -30.65
CA ARG A 647 14.32 -13.04 -31.37
C ARG A 647 14.13 -11.73 -32.16
N ARG A 648 15.11 -10.82 -32.12
CA ARG A 648 15.03 -9.52 -32.78
C ARG A 648 15.80 -9.54 -34.11
N LEU A 649 16.18 -8.38 -34.65
CA LEU A 649 16.72 -8.25 -35.99
C LEU A 649 18.19 -8.67 -36.05
N ALA A 650 18.55 -9.42 -37.08
CA ALA A 650 19.92 -9.82 -37.38
C ALA A 650 20.08 -9.89 -38.91
N PRO A 651 21.31 -9.90 -39.45
CA PRO A 651 21.54 -10.04 -40.88
C PRO A 651 20.79 -11.26 -41.46
N GLY A 652 19.95 -11.03 -42.47
CA GLY A 652 19.12 -12.05 -43.11
C GLY A 652 17.89 -12.53 -42.31
N ALA A 653 17.70 -12.08 -41.07
CA ALA A 653 16.57 -12.42 -40.23
C ALA A 653 15.39 -11.44 -40.40
N GLU A 654 14.18 -11.93 -40.13
CA GLU A 654 12.94 -11.15 -40.16
C GLU A 654 12.48 -10.78 -38.74
N VAL A 655 11.93 -9.58 -38.58
CA VAL A 655 11.29 -9.12 -37.35
C VAL A 655 9.99 -8.37 -37.65
N ARG A 656 9.01 -8.45 -36.74
CA ARG A 656 7.77 -7.68 -36.85
C ARG A 656 7.95 -6.29 -36.27
N LEU A 657 7.61 -5.27 -37.04
CA LEU A 657 7.39 -3.93 -36.52
C LEU A 657 5.99 -3.88 -35.89
N LYS A 658 5.89 -3.54 -34.60
CA LYS A 658 4.60 -3.51 -33.90
C LYS A 658 3.57 -2.65 -34.64
N HIS A 659 2.35 -3.18 -34.78
CA HIS A 659 1.21 -2.61 -35.52
C HIS A 659 1.40 -2.45 -37.05
N ALA A 660 2.58 -2.71 -37.60
CA ALA A 660 2.91 -2.48 -39.00
C ALA A 660 3.31 -3.80 -39.71
N TYR A 661 4.39 -3.77 -40.50
CA TYR A 661 4.84 -4.85 -41.38
C TYR A 661 5.98 -5.66 -40.77
N TRP A 662 6.33 -6.78 -41.41
CA TRP A 662 7.56 -7.50 -41.14
C TRP A 662 8.69 -6.93 -42.00
N ILE A 663 9.87 -6.80 -41.43
CA ILE A 663 11.08 -6.35 -42.13
C ILE A 663 12.19 -7.40 -42.04
N LYS A 664 13.02 -7.46 -43.08
CA LYS A 664 14.20 -8.31 -43.17
C LYS A 664 15.45 -7.46 -43.35
N CYS A 665 16.46 -7.64 -42.51
CA CYS A 665 17.75 -6.97 -42.67
C CYS A 665 18.50 -7.58 -43.86
N VAL A 666 18.76 -6.79 -44.90
CA VAL A 666 19.50 -7.23 -46.09
C VAL A 666 20.95 -6.77 -46.07
N ASP A 667 21.25 -5.62 -45.47
CA ASP A 667 22.61 -5.10 -45.39
C ASP A 667 22.77 -4.15 -44.18
N VAL A 668 24.02 -3.89 -43.78
CA VAL A 668 24.39 -3.13 -42.58
C VAL A 668 25.42 -2.07 -42.93
N VAL A 669 25.10 -0.80 -42.68
CA VAL A 669 26.01 0.32 -42.88
C VAL A 669 26.71 0.64 -41.55
N LYS A 670 28.03 0.76 -41.61
CA LYS A 670 28.89 1.07 -40.47
C LYS A 670 29.68 2.34 -40.69
N ASP A 671 30.00 3.03 -39.59
CA ASP A 671 30.95 4.13 -39.61
C ASP A 671 32.41 3.65 -39.59
N ALA A 672 33.34 4.62 -39.58
CA ALA A 672 34.78 4.35 -39.52
C ALA A 672 35.24 3.63 -38.23
N SER A 673 34.45 3.68 -37.15
CA SER A 673 34.72 2.98 -35.89
C SER A 673 34.18 1.55 -35.87
N GLY A 674 33.43 1.15 -36.91
CA GLY A 674 32.74 -0.13 -36.97
C GLY A 674 31.39 -0.14 -36.26
N LEU A 675 30.90 1.01 -35.79
CA LEU A 675 29.58 1.14 -35.18
C LEU A 675 28.50 1.11 -36.27
N VAL A 676 27.43 0.36 -36.02
CA VAL A 676 26.28 0.29 -36.94
C VAL A 676 25.48 1.58 -36.88
N THR A 677 25.39 2.27 -38.01
CA THR A 677 24.70 3.56 -38.14
C THR A 677 23.36 3.44 -38.85
N GLU A 678 23.26 2.52 -39.82
CA GLU A 678 22.04 2.33 -40.61
C GLU A 678 21.86 0.85 -41.01
N LEU A 679 20.61 0.39 -41.02
CA LEU A 679 20.22 -0.92 -41.52
C LEU A 679 19.43 -0.77 -42.81
N LEU A 680 19.84 -1.51 -43.84
CA LEU A 680 19.07 -1.62 -45.07
C LEU A 680 18.17 -2.84 -44.94
N CYS A 681 16.87 -2.62 -45.04
CA CYS A 681 15.86 -3.64 -44.83
C CYS A 681 14.88 -3.71 -46.01
N THR A 682 14.26 -4.87 -46.21
CA THR A 682 13.08 -5.00 -47.08
C THR A 682 11.84 -5.29 -46.24
N TYR A 683 10.67 -4.81 -46.64
CA TYR A 683 9.40 -5.15 -45.98
C TYR A 683 8.56 -6.13 -46.80
N ASP A 684 7.68 -6.87 -46.13
CA ASP A 684 6.69 -7.76 -46.77
C ASP A 684 5.29 -7.12 -46.78
N PRO A 685 4.73 -6.75 -47.97
CA PRO A 685 3.42 -6.11 -48.07
C PRO A 685 2.25 -6.93 -47.54
N GLN A 686 2.38 -8.26 -47.47
CA GLN A 686 1.30 -9.16 -47.06
C GLN A 686 1.22 -9.34 -45.53
N THR A 687 2.11 -8.68 -44.78
CA THR A 687 2.28 -8.92 -43.34
C THR A 687 1.73 -7.82 -42.43
N LYS A 688 0.91 -6.90 -42.97
CA LYS A 688 0.35 -5.79 -42.20
C LYS A 688 -0.44 -6.30 -41.00
N ASN A 689 0.02 -5.93 -39.81
CA ASN A 689 -0.59 -6.25 -38.52
C ASN A 689 -0.91 -7.75 -38.31
N CYS A 690 -0.14 -8.66 -38.92
CA CYS A 690 -0.34 -10.09 -38.78
C CYS A 690 0.68 -10.74 -37.82
N SER A 691 0.26 -11.80 -37.14
CA SER A 691 1.13 -12.65 -36.31
C SER A 691 1.64 -13.89 -37.05
N VAL A 692 0.99 -14.26 -38.15
CA VAL A 692 1.36 -15.34 -39.06
C VAL A 692 1.17 -14.79 -40.47
N ALA A 693 2.18 -14.94 -41.33
CA ALA A 693 2.10 -14.49 -42.71
C ALA A 693 1.15 -15.40 -43.51
N PRO A 694 0.54 -14.91 -44.62
CA PRO A 694 -0.37 -15.71 -45.44
C PRO A 694 0.26 -17.00 -46.01
N ASP A 695 1.58 -17.03 -46.14
CA ASP A 695 2.37 -18.19 -46.57
C ASP A 695 2.73 -19.17 -45.44
N GLY A 696 2.23 -18.94 -44.22
CA GLY A 696 2.44 -19.79 -43.05
C GLY A 696 3.73 -19.52 -42.29
N ARG A 697 4.60 -18.59 -42.75
CA ARG A 697 5.78 -18.16 -41.98
C ARG A 697 5.36 -17.54 -40.65
N LYS A 698 6.23 -17.69 -39.65
CA LYS A 698 6.09 -17.07 -38.33
C LYS A 698 7.35 -16.30 -37.98
N VAL A 699 7.17 -15.07 -37.52
CA VAL A 699 8.26 -14.24 -37.03
C VAL A 699 8.43 -14.41 -35.51
N LYS A 700 9.68 -14.51 -35.05
CA LYS A 700 9.98 -14.89 -33.66
C LYS A 700 9.87 -13.74 -32.65
N GLY A 701 9.93 -12.49 -33.12
CA GLY A 701 9.88 -11.31 -32.25
C GLY A 701 9.21 -10.11 -32.89
N ALA A 702 8.84 -9.17 -32.03
CA ALA A 702 8.24 -7.91 -32.41
C ALA A 702 8.97 -6.76 -31.70
N ILE A 703 9.32 -5.73 -32.46
CA ILE A 703 10.06 -4.56 -31.98
C ILE A 703 9.24 -3.29 -32.17
N HIS A 704 9.50 -2.29 -31.33
CA HIS A 704 8.91 -0.97 -31.48
C HIS A 704 9.76 -0.17 -32.47
N TRP A 705 9.19 0.90 -33.04
CA TRP A 705 9.82 1.68 -34.11
C TRP A 705 9.18 3.06 -34.16
N LEU A 706 9.86 4.03 -34.78
CA LEU A 706 9.29 5.34 -35.11
C LEU A 706 9.66 5.71 -36.54
N SER A 707 8.77 6.37 -37.27
CA SER A 707 9.18 7.04 -38.51
C SER A 707 9.90 8.34 -38.21
N GLU A 708 10.71 8.81 -39.16
CA GLU A 708 11.34 10.13 -39.08
C GLU A 708 10.33 11.27 -38.86
N LYS A 709 9.10 11.12 -39.39
CA LYS A 709 8.01 12.10 -39.20
C LYS A 709 7.46 12.13 -37.78
N ASP A 710 7.38 10.99 -37.11
CA ASP A 710 6.80 10.86 -35.76
C ASP A 710 7.83 10.94 -34.64
N ALA A 711 9.12 10.87 -34.98
CA ALA A 711 10.24 10.91 -34.04
C ALA A 711 10.48 12.34 -33.53
N VAL A 712 10.14 12.60 -32.26
CA VAL A 712 10.49 13.84 -31.56
C VAL A 712 11.75 13.60 -30.73
N PRO A 713 12.83 14.37 -30.92
CA PRO A 713 14.04 14.24 -30.09
C PRO A 713 13.71 14.46 -28.62
N ALA A 714 14.22 13.58 -27.74
CA ALA A 714 13.94 13.63 -26.32
C ALA A 714 15.12 13.12 -25.48
N GLU A 715 15.17 13.57 -24.23
CA GLU A 715 16.05 13.00 -23.22
C GLU A 715 15.31 11.91 -22.44
N ILE A 716 15.86 10.71 -22.40
CA ILE A 716 15.28 9.56 -21.68
C ILE A 716 16.22 9.19 -20.53
N ARG A 717 15.71 9.32 -19.30
CA ARG A 717 16.47 9.06 -18.06
C ARG A 717 16.09 7.72 -17.47
N ILE A 718 17.06 6.82 -17.38
CA ILE A 718 16.91 5.50 -16.81
C ILE A 718 17.55 5.48 -15.42
N PHE A 719 16.74 5.22 -14.39
CA PHE A 719 17.19 5.18 -13.01
C PHE A 719 17.42 3.74 -12.54
N GLY A 720 18.63 3.48 -12.05
CA GLY A 720 19.00 2.26 -11.34
C GLY A 720 18.76 2.37 -9.83
N ARG A 721 19.17 1.34 -9.10
CA ARG A 721 19.26 1.39 -7.63
C ARG A 721 20.32 2.41 -7.22
N LEU A 722 20.05 3.22 -6.20
CA LEU A 722 20.99 4.24 -5.71
C LEU A 722 22.20 3.62 -5.00
N PHE A 723 22.03 2.45 -4.41
CA PHE A 723 23.09 1.70 -3.75
C PHE A 723 23.34 0.35 -4.41
N THR A 724 24.56 -0.14 -4.33
CA THR A 724 24.99 -1.43 -4.90
C THR A 724 24.73 -2.60 -3.96
N LYS A 725 24.74 -2.37 -2.63
CA LYS A 725 24.45 -3.40 -1.61
C LYS A 725 22.97 -3.37 -1.17
N PRO A 726 22.34 -4.53 -0.89
CA PRO A 726 20.98 -4.59 -0.34
C PRO A 726 20.84 -3.85 0.99
N ASN A 727 21.83 -3.96 1.88
CA ASN A 727 21.94 -3.14 3.07
C ASN A 727 23.15 -2.20 2.92
N PRO A 728 22.94 -0.92 2.54
CA PRO A 728 24.03 0.03 2.33
C PRO A 728 24.81 0.37 3.60
N GLU A 729 24.22 0.07 4.77
CA GLU A 729 24.74 0.41 6.09
C GLU A 729 25.43 -0.76 6.78
N GLU A 730 25.44 -1.94 6.16
CA GLU A 730 26.09 -3.12 6.70
C GLU A 730 27.61 -2.92 6.76
N GLU A 731 28.18 -3.12 7.95
CA GLU A 731 29.61 -3.04 8.18
C GLU A 731 30.32 -4.16 7.41
N ASP A 732 31.40 -3.81 6.73
CA ASP A 732 32.21 -4.77 5.99
C ASP A 732 33.36 -5.24 6.90
N GLU A 733 33.25 -6.46 7.44
CA GLU A 733 34.30 -7.03 8.30
C GLU A 733 35.68 -7.07 7.61
N SER A 734 35.70 -7.13 6.27
CA SER A 734 36.93 -7.13 5.49
C SER A 734 37.54 -5.73 5.29
N ASN A 735 36.75 -4.67 5.52
CA ASN A 735 37.20 -3.28 5.45
C ASN A 735 36.52 -2.42 6.54
N PRO A 736 37.12 -2.33 7.73
CA PRO A 736 36.57 -1.57 8.87
C PRO A 736 36.44 -0.05 8.61
N ASN A 737 37.08 0.47 7.56
CA ASN A 737 37.00 1.87 7.16
C ASN A 737 35.96 2.12 6.07
N ALA A 738 35.27 1.08 5.58
CA ALA A 738 34.25 1.22 4.54
C ALA A 738 33.08 2.08 5.03
N SER A 739 32.72 3.07 4.23
CA SER A 739 31.58 3.95 4.49
C SER A 739 30.37 3.51 3.66
N TRP A 740 29.17 3.81 4.14
CA TRP A 740 27.94 3.66 3.34
C TRP A 740 27.99 4.45 2.01
N ARG A 741 28.86 5.46 1.92
CA ARG A 741 29.14 6.23 0.70
C ARG A 741 29.84 5.41 -0.39
N ASP A 742 30.66 4.44 0.00
CA ASP A 742 31.37 3.57 -0.95
C ASP A 742 30.40 2.63 -1.69
N ASN A 743 29.23 2.42 -1.11
CA ASN A 743 28.15 1.61 -1.68
C ASN A 743 27.24 2.40 -2.64
N ILE A 744 27.51 3.69 -2.92
CA ILE A 744 26.71 4.50 -3.87
C ILE A 744 26.95 4.01 -5.30
N ASN A 745 25.87 3.73 -6.02
CA ASN A 745 25.92 3.29 -7.41
C ASN A 745 26.13 4.49 -8.35
N LYS A 746 27.32 4.54 -8.96
CA LYS A 746 27.69 5.56 -9.95
C LYS A 746 26.88 5.47 -11.25
N GLU A 747 26.35 4.28 -11.56
CA GLU A 747 25.50 4.01 -12.71
C GLU A 747 24.00 4.11 -12.36
N SER A 748 23.65 4.79 -11.25
CA SER A 748 22.25 4.95 -10.80
C SER A 748 21.41 5.84 -11.72
N LEU A 749 22.03 6.59 -12.63
CA LEU A 749 21.36 7.39 -13.65
C LEU A 749 22.08 7.18 -14.99
N LYS A 750 21.33 6.76 -16.01
CA LYS A 750 21.78 6.75 -17.41
C LYS A 750 20.89 7.67 -18.23
N VAL A 751 21.49 8.55 -19.00
CA VAL A 751 20.79 9.55 -19.82
C VAL A 751 21.01 9.23 -21.28
N TYR A 752 19.92 9.06 -22.02
CA TYR A 752 19.92 8.79 -23.44
C TYR A 752 19.34 9.96 -24.23
N LYS A 753 19.89 10.23 -25.40
CA LYS A 753 19.35 11.17 -26.39
C LYS A 753 18.67 10.36 -27.48
N GLY A 754 17.38 10.12 -27.28
CA GLY A 754 16.58 9.24 -28.13
C GLY A 754 15.46 9.99 -28.84
N PHE A 755 14.46 9.23 -29.27
CA PHE A 755 13.24 9.76 -29.87
C PHE A 755 12.02 9.23 -29.12
N VAL A 756 10.99 10.06 -28.99
CA VAL A 756 9.66 9.63 -28.54
C VAL A 756 8.65 9.85 -29.65
N GLU A 757 7.57 9.08 -29.61
CA GLU A 757 6.41 9.30 -30.46
C GLU A 757 5.86 10.72 -30.25
N ARG A 758 5.53 11.43 -31.34
CA ARG A 758 5.00 12.80 -31.29
C ARG A 758 3.86 12.98 -30.29
N SER A 759 2.93 12.02 -30.22
CA SER A 759 1.79 12.11 -29.30
C SER A 759 2.21 12.01 -27.82
N ALA A 760 3.35 11.38 -27.51
CA ALA A 760 3.89 11.30 -26.15
C ALA A 760 4.53 12.63 -25.69
N ALA A 761 4.96 13.47 -26.63
CA ALA A 761 5.56 14.78 -26.36
C ALA A 761 4.52 15.91 -26.18
N ASP A 762 3.24 15.63 -26.34
CA ASP A 762 2.17 16.60 -26.11
C ASP A 762 2.00 16.85 -24.60
N SER A 763 2.49 18.01 -24.14
CA SER A 763 2.43 18.41 -22.73
C SER A 763 1.02 18.67 -22.21
N ALA A 764 0.05 18.93 -23.10
CA ALA A 764 -1.35 19.10 -22.70
C ALA A 764 -2.01 17.74 -22.44
N ALA A 765 -1.69 16.74 -23.26
CA ALA A 765 -2.15 15.38 -23.06
C ALA A 765 -1.42 14.67 -21.91
N PHE A 766 -0.10 14.90 -21.81
CA PHE A 766 0.78 14.27 -20.85
C PHE A 766 1.59 15.33 -20.09
N PRO A 767 0.99 16.00 -19.10
CA PRO A 767 1.73 16.89 -18.20
C PRO A 767 2.70 16.09 -17.30
N PRO A 768 3.67 16.75 -16.64
CA PRO A 768 4.52 16.08 -15.66
C PRO A 768 3.72 15.27 -14.63
N GLN A 769 4.27 14.14 -14.20
CA GLN A 769 3.64 13.17 -13.29
C GLN A 769 2.47 12.37 -13.92
N SER A 770 2.13 12.62 -15.20
CA SER A 770 1.30 11.70 -15.97
C SER A 770 2.06 10.41 -16.30
N SER A 771 1.32 9.34 -16.59
CA SER A 771 1.88 8.00 -16.76
C SER A 771 1.82 7.54 -18.21
N LEU A 772 2.97 7.15 -18.74
CA LEU A 772 3.14 6.55 -20.05
C LEU A 772 3.80 5.18 -19.91
N GLN A 773 3.47 4.25 -20.79
CA GLN A 773 4.25 3.03 -20.96
C GLN A 773 4.95 3.10 -22.32
N PHE A 774 6.27 3.21 -22.30
CA PHE A 774 7.06 3.00 -23.52
C PHE A 774 7.20 1.51 -23.75
N GLU A 775 6.62 1.05 -24.86
CA GLU A 775 6.47 -0.37 -25.11
C GLU A 775 7.81 -1.10 -25.16
N ARG A 776 7.92 -2.17 -24.36
CA ARG A 776 9.13 -2.99 -24.13
C ARG A 776 10.21 -2.34 -23.27
N LEU A 777 10.12 -1.05 -22.95
CA LEU A 777 11.08 -0.37 -22.07
C LEU A 777 10.58 -0.37 -20.61
N GLY A 778 9.45 0.28 -20.34
CA GLY A 778 9.04 0.56 -18.97
C GLY A 778 7.91 1.56 -18.89
N PHE A 779 7.59 1.93 -17.65
CA PHE A 779 6.69 3.05 -17.38
C PHE A 779 7.50 4.32 -17.16
N PHE A 780 7.07 5.41 -17.77
CA PHE A 780 7.75 6.69 -17.80
C PHE A 780 6.79 7.82 -17.43
N THR A 781 7.37 8.93 -17.01
CA THR A 781 6.66 10.19 -16.80
C THR A 781 7.45 11.35 -17.42
N PRO A 782 6.80 12.36 -18.01
CA PRO A 782 7.46 13.63 -18.31
C PRO A 782 8.06 14.25 -17.03
N ASP A 783 9.32 14.67 -17.07
CA ASP A 783 10.01 15.25 -15.91
C ASP A 783 9.49 16.67 -15.62
N GLY A 784 9.14 16.92 -14.37
CA GLY A 784 8.85 18.24 -13.84
C GLY A 784 9.12 18.24 -12.34
N SER A 785 9.82 19.25 -11.85
CA SER A 785 10.13 19.35 -10.42
C SER A 785 8.84 19.35 -9.59
N THR A 786 8.90 18.73 -8.42
CA THR A 786 7.78 18.69 -7.48
C THR A 786 7.90 19.70 -6.35
N LEU A 787 8.99 20.49 -6.37
CA LEU A 787 9.26 21.58 -5.46
C LEU A 787 9.00 22.91 -6.18
N PRO A 788 8.13 23.79 -5.65
CA PRO A 788 7.81 25.06 -6.28
C PRO A 788 9.05 25.91 -6.57
N GLU A 789 10.02 25.92 -5.65
CA GLU A 789 11.28 26.67 -5.78
C GLU A 789 12.16 26.20 -6.96
N GLU A 790 11.99 24.96 -7.41
CA GLU A 790 12.78 24.36 -8.51
C GLU A 790 11.97 24.24 -9.81
N ALA A 791 10.68 24.55 -9.78
CA ALA A 791 9.77 24.42 -10.93
C ALA A 791 10.17 25.35 -12.09
N ASP A 792 10.68 26.56 -11.83
CA ASP A 792 11.06 27.50 -12.88
C ASP A 792 12.31 27.06 -13.67
N ASN A 793 13.21 26.26 -13.07
CA ASN A 793 14.37 25.70 -13.78
C ASN A 793 13.98 24.66 -14.85
N THR A 794 12.74 24.15 -14.86
CA THR A 794 12.26 23.21 -15.88
C THR A 794 11.65 23.88 -17.11
N LYS A 795 11.32 25.18 -17.06
CA LYS A 795 10.68 25.93 -18.17
C LYS A 795 11.65 26.32 -19.30
N THR A 796 12.95 26.21 -19.09
CA THR A 796 14.00 26.61 -20.05
C THR A 796 14.49 25.46 -20.95
N ARG A 797 13.85 24.28 -20.88
CA ARG A 797 14.30 23.10 -21.64
C ARG A 797 13.87 23.17 -23.10
N THR A 798 14.82 22.91 -23.99
CA THR A 798 14.61 22.87 -25.45
C THR A 798 14.07 21.52 -25.95
N LEU A 799 14.20 20.45 -25.15
CA LEU A 799 13.76 19.09 -25.47
C LEU A 799 12.90 18.51 -24.34
N PRO A 800 11.87 17.69 -24.66
CA PRO A 800 11.12 16.96 -23.65
C PRO A 800 12.01 15.93 -22.96
N VAL A 801 11.79 15.75 -21.64
CA VAL A 801 12.58 14.86 -20.79
C VAL A 801 11.64 13.86 -20.14
N PHE A 802 11.97 12.57 -20.21
CA PHE A 802 11.17 11.49 -19.64
C PHE A 802 11.97 10.69 -18.62
N ASN A 803 11.40 10.51 -17.43
CA ASN A 803 11.95 9.74 -16.33
C ASN A 803 11.38 8.33 -16.34
N LEU A 804 12.24 7.31 -16.26
CA LEU A 804 11.79 5.94 -16.00
C LEU A 804 11.23 5.84 -14.57
N THR A 805 9.94 5.57 -14.45
CA THR A 805 9.31 5.28 -13.17
C THR A 805 9.72 3.89 -12.68
N VAL A 806 9.47 2.87 -13.51
CA VAL A 806 9.84 1.48 -13.23
C VAL A 806 9.97 0.68 -14.54
N ALA A 807 10.97 -0.20 -14.63
CA ALA A 807 11.14 -1.08 -15.78
C ALA A 807 10.05 -2.18 -15.84
N LEU A 808 9.82 -2.73 -17.04
CA LEU A 808 9.03 -3.95 -17.19
C LEU A 808 9.74 -5.14 -16.50
N GLN A 809 8.99 -6.22 -16.22
CA GLN A 809 9.41 -7.34 -15.36
C GLN A 809 10.62 -8.19 -15.87
N GLU A 810 11.42 -7.69 -16.81
CA GLU A 810 12.59 -8.38 -17.39
C GLU A 810 13.93 -7.63 -17.22
N GLY A 811 14.00 -6.58 -16.40
CA GLY A 811 15.18 -5.70 -16.34
C GLY A 811 16.32 -6.05 -15.37
N PHE A 812 16.12 -6.95 -14.40
CA PHE A 812 17.14 -7.22 -13.36
C PHE A 812 17.55 -8.70 -13.21
N THR A 813 16.88 -9.61 -13.91
CA THR A 813 17.18 -11.04 -13.80
C THR A 813 18.48 -11.45 -14.47
N ALA A 814 19.02 -10.71 -15.43
CA ALA A 814 20.27 -11.10 -16.09
C ALA A 814 21.48 -11.11 -15.13
N ALA A 815 21.51 -10.22 -14.14
CA ALA A 815 22.55 -10.21 -13.11
C ALA A 815 22.28 -11.30 -12.05
N ASP A 816 21.03 -11.42 -11.60
CA ASP A 816 20.61 -12.42 -10.61
C ASP A 816 20.71 -13.86 -11.12
N ASP A 817 20.47 -14.09 -12.42
CA ASP A 817 20.58 -15.41 -13.07
C ASP A 817 22.05 -15.76 -13.30
N ALA A 818 22.90 -14.79 -13.66
CA ALA A 818 24.34 -14.98 -13.73
C ALA A 818 24.97 -15.24 -12.34
N GLU A 819 24.44 -14.62 -11.29
CA GLU A 819 24.88 -14.83 -9.91
C GLU A 819 24.35 -16.15 -9.33
N LYS A 820 23.12 -16.55 -9.64
CA LYS A 820 22.57 -17.87 -9.32
C LYS A 820 23.30 -18.99 -10.05
N ASP A 821 23.68 -18.79 -11.32
CA ASP A 821 24.46 -19.78 -12.07
C ASP A 821 25.88 -19.90 -11.53
N LYS A 822 26.54 -18.79 -11.15
CA LYS A 822 27.82 -18.82 -10.44
C LYS A 822 27.72 -19.56 -9.10
N THR A 823 26.67 -19.29 -8.33
CA THR A 823 26.43 -19.93 -7.02
C THR A 823 26.18 -21.43 -7.17
N LYS A 824 25.34 -21.84 -8.13
CA LYS A 824 25.13 -23.26 -8.47
C LYS A 824 26.41 -23.95 -8.93
N GLN A 825 27.25 -23.26 -9.70
CA GLN A 825 28.51 -23.81 -10.19
C GLN A 825 29.52 -23.98 -9.04
N GLN A 826 29.57 -23.05 -8.09
CA GLN A 826 30.38 -23.16 -6.88
C GLN A 826 29.89 -24.29 -5.95
N GLU A 827 28.58 -24.43 -5.73
CA GLU A 827 28.01 -25.52 -4.93
C GLU A 827 28.27 -26.89 -5.56
N ARG A 828 28.19 -26.99 -6.89
CA ARG A 828 28.52 -28.22 -7.61
C ARG A 828 30.00 -28.60 -7.46
N LEU A 829 30.91 -27.64 -7.62
CA LEU A 829 32.34 -27.85 -7.39
C LEU A 829 32.66 -28.25 -5.94
N ALA A 830 31.96 -27.66 -4.96
CA ALA A 830 32.12 -28.02 -3.56
C ALA A 830 31.64 -29.46 -3.28
N ARG A 831 30.52 -29.89 -3.87
CA ARG A 831 30.02 -31.27 -3.76
C ARG A 831 30.95 -32.28 -4.42
N GLU A 832 31.48 -31.99 -5.60
CA GLU A 832 32.46 -32.84 -6.30
C GLU A 832 33.75 -32.99 -5.47
N LYS A 833 34.25 -31.90 -4.88
CA LYS A 833 35.43 -31.93 -4.01
C LYS A 833 35.20 -32.76 -2.75
N ALA A 834 34.04 -32.62 -2.10
CA ALA A 834 33.67 -33.41 -0.92
C ALA A 834 33.49 -34.91 -1.25
N ALA A 835 32.99 -35.25 -2.44
CA ALA A 835 32.87 -36.63 -2.90
C ALA A 835 34.24 -37.27 -3.13
N LEU A 836 35.17 -36.55 -3.77
CA LEU A 836 36.54 -37.01 -4.01
C LEU A 836 37.29 -37.27 -2.70
N GLU A 837 37.08 -36.40 -1.70
CA GLU A 837 37.71 -36.53 -0.38
C GLU A 837 37.17 -37.74 0.41
N ARG A 838 35.87 -38.04 0.28
CA ARG A 838 35.28 -39.27 0.83
C ARG A 838 35.81 -40.52 0.14
N GLN A 839 36.05 -40.47 -1.16
CA GLN A 839 36.61 -41.59 -1.91
C GLN A 839 38.06 -41.89 -1.49
N LYS A 840 38.91 -40.84 -1.37
CA LYS A 840 40.27 -40.98 -0.82
C LYS A 840 40.29 -41.58 0.58
N LYS A 841 39.42 -41.13 1.48
CA LYS A 841 39.31 -41.69 2.84
C LYS A 841 38.88 -43.16 2.83
N LYS A 842 38.06 -43.58 1.86
CA LYS A 842 37.64 -44.98 1.72
C LYS A 842 38.80 -45.85 1.21
N GLU A 843 39.54 -45.37 0.23
CA GLU A 843 40.74 -46.04 -0.32
C GLU A 843 41.85 -46.17 0.74
N GLU A 844 42.11 -45.12 1.54
CA GLU A 844 43.06 -45.19 2.66
C GLU A 844 42.63 -46.20 3.73
N LYS A 845 41.32 -46.32 3.99
CA LYS A 845 40.79 -47.26 4.98
C LYS A 845 40.89 -48.71 4.49
N GLU A 846 40.67 -48.95 3.20
CA GLU A 846 40.88 -50.26 2.57
C GLU A 846 42.36 -50.63 2.50
N ALA A 847 43.25 -49.67 2.20
CA ALA A 847 44.70 -49.89 2.22
C ALA A 847 45.20 -50.24 3.64
N ARG A 848 44.71 -49.55 4.68
CA ARG A 848 45.00 -49.90 6.08
C ARG A 848 44.47 -51.27 6.48
N LYS A 849 43.30 -51.66 5.96
CA LYS A 849 42.72 -52.98 6.23
C LYS A 849 43.57 -54.09 5.60
N LYS A 850 43.99 -53.93 4.34
CA LYS A 850 44.88 -54.86 3.64
C LYS A 850 46.26 -54.98 4.31
N MET A 851 46.82 -53.87 4.80
CA MET A 851 48.08 -53.91 5.58
C MET A 851 47.93 -54.69 6.89
N LYS A 852 46.80 -54.54 7.60
CA LYS A 852 46.52 -55.32 8.83
C LYS A 852 46.34 -56.81 8.54
N GLU A 853 45.66 -57.16 7.45
CA GLU A 853 45.49 -58.55 7.04
C GLU A 853 46.82 -59.19 6.61
N GLN A 854 47.70 -58.45 5.91
CA GLN A 854 49.06 -58.92 5.61
C GLN A 854 49.92 -59.07 6.86
N GLN A 855 49.83 -58.17 7.84
CA GLN A 855 50.56 -58.32 9.12
C GLN A 855 50.09 -59.53 9.93
N GLN A 856 48.80 -59.85 9.90
CA GLN A 856 48.28 -61.07 10.56
C GLN A 856 48.69 -62.36 9.86
N THR A 857 48.87 -62.33 8.53
CA THR A 857 49.31 -63.50 7.76
C THR A 857 50.81 -63.77 7.87
N VAL A 858 51.60 -62.78 8.30
CA VAL A 858 53.06 -62.92 8.56
C VAL A 858 53.35 -63.28 10.03
N GLN A 859 52.37 -63.10 10.93
CA GLN A 859 52.46 -63.51 12.34
C GLN A 859 51.92 -64.92 12.64
N ALA A 860 51.17 -65.51 11.69
CA ALA A 860 50.78 -66.92 11.68
C ALA A 860 51.77 -67.72 10.84
#